data_AF-A0A542BAD9-F1
#
_entry.id   AF-A0A542BAD9-F1
#
_cell.length_a   1.000
_cell.length_b   1.000
_cell.length_c   1.000
_cell.angle_alpha   90.00
_cell.angle_beta   90.00
_cell.angle_gamma   90.00
#
_symmetry.space_group_name_H-M   'P 1'
#
loop_
_entity.id
_entity.type
_entity.pdbx_description
1 polymer ?
#
loop_
_entity_poly.entity_id
_entity_poly.type
_entity_poly.pdbx_seq_one_letter_code
_entity_poly.pdbx_strand_id
1 'polypeptide(L)'
;MKFFPSSIQNYLVATMACLCVPGIGALAYMAQQSIVDVRSNMRLAELVDADKALLLTGNAIRTARGQAQTSIQVADDPAPVLKQIEESNRNRIAEAIAQLDETDLPSRKELIAGIQQQQKLTDARMADLYAEAAKPKAQRSLAATMPWYNGVGSIEGAIVKASDETSNAARLADPILADLQSFKSAGWDVRSNYGTQCSVLRPAFGSGKALETAQIRKLGELRGISNAAGETLKQLASRPGVGSELVRKIGIMSAEVEASNRRMDDLIGKLGQGSGPVIAAEEWTKQCNAPFTAIVSAVTQSLDDMVARTEKELNAAWTRLAIVGSLLAVLLAICVLSWRGVQRRVARPLVSLKSALDEMQTGNFAQAIPAAPSPDEIGSLSGALEIYRENALALEQNRRDRELAMLADAEQAAHVQKLLGEVANIVADARDGNFSGKAQVGGMEGPLKELVEGINEINAVVDGATTEFAGALSAIAGGDLTNRVETAYRGRFADLKGAINETVDRLSDTVATIQTTSADVGLAAREINMGADDLSKRTEEQASSLEETAATTEELAASVKASAQASKDAARIADEAMQAAENGGTIAGQAVDAMARIESASQKISDIIRVIDDIAFQTNLLALNAAVEAARAGDAGKGFAVVASEVRTLAQRSSEAAKDISGLISSSNVEVGEGVKLVRQAGDQLARILAASQKVAATIADISAASGEQANGIDEMSQAVAHLDEMTQQNAALSEQSAASANALSGRIEQLNGLVATFRTGREPAGQAAYAQPATPARAKAPMRAARPAPAASGEPERLRQLAEAAFVQSRAPAPRKVANGGRANDSGWEEF
;
A
#
# COMPACT_ATOMS: atom_id res chain seq x y z
N MET A 1 29.94 -6.91 -39.65
CA MET A 1 29.41 -5.60 -40.09
C MET A 1 30.51 -4.55 -39.90
N LYS A 2 30.93 -3.85 -40.97
CA LYS A 2 31.95 -2.78 -40.93
C LYS A 2 31.30 -1.50 -40.39
N PHE A 3 31.18 -1.34 -39.06
CA PHE A 3 30.45 -0.21 -38.48
C PHE A 3 31.24 1.11 -38.41
N PHE A 4 32.53 1.15 -38.79
CA PHE A 4 33.31 2.39 -38.80
C PHE A 4 34.21 2.50 -40.04
N PRO A 5 33.83 3.28 -41.07
CA PRO A 5 34.77 3.72 -42.08
C PRO A 5 35.52 4.99 -41.61
N SER A 6 36.85 4.91 -41.65
CA SER A 6 37.75 5.92 -42.22
C SER A 6 37.75 7.36 -41.69
N SER A 7 37.62 7.64 -40.39
CA SER A 7 38.02 8.95 -39.81
C SER A 7 38.07 8.92 -38.27
N ILE A 8 39.14 9.47 -37.67
CA ILE A 8 39.27 9.71 -36.21
C ILE A 8 38.07 10.49 -35.66
N GLN A 9 37.47 11.37 -36.48
CA GLN A 9 36.27 12.11 -36.14
C GLN A 9 35.09 11.20 -35.78
N ASN A 10 34.82 10.17 -36.59
CA ASN A 10 33.69 9.26 -36.35
C ASN A 10 33.89 8.41 -35.08
N TYR A 11 35.14 8.09 -34.76
CA TYR A 11 35.48 7.34 -33.56
C TYR A 11 35.27 8.16 -32.28
N LEU A 12 35.75 9.41 -32.26
CA LEU A 12 35.54 10.36 -31.15
C LEU A 12 34.05 10.65 -30.91
N VAL A 13 33.29 10.81 -31.99
CA VAL A 13 31.84 10.99 -31.97
C VAL A 13 31.15 9.78 -31.33
N ALA A 14 31.52 8.57 -31.74
CA ALA A 14 30.91 7.35 -31.24
C ALA A 14 31.28 7.04 -29.78
N THR A 15 32.53 7.28 -29.37
CA THR A 15 32.94 7.12 -27.97
C THR A 15 32.20 8.10 -27.07
N MET A 16 32.03 9.35 -27.51
CA MET A 16 31.28 10.34 -26.72
C MET A 16 29.78 10.03 -26.67
N ALA A 17 29.21 9.47 -27.75
CA ALA A 17 27.85 8.94 -27.73
C ALA A 17 27.71 7.78 -26.74
N CYS A 18 28.65 6.83 -26.69
CA CYS A 18 28.64 5.73 -25.72
C CYS A 18 28.72 6.19 -24.26
N LEU A 19 29.32 7.35 -23.98
CA LEU A 19 29.39 7.92 -22.63
C LEU A 19 28.15 8.75 -22.27
N CYS A 20 27.64 9.56 -23.20
CA CYS A 20 26.50 10.45 -22.95
C CYS A 20 25.15 9.73 -22.98
N VAL A 21 24.95 8.77 -23.89
CA VAL A 21 23.64 8.11 -24.10
C VAL A 21 23.15 7.36 -22.85
N PRO A 22 23.97 6.59 -22.12
CA PRO A 22 23.50 5.91 -20.90
C PRO A 22 23.06 6.89 -19.81
N GLY A 23 23.82 7.97 -19.59
CA GLY A 23 23.48 8.99 -18.58
C GLY A 23 22.20 9.76 -18.92
N ILE A 24 22.03 10.13 -20.20
CA ILE A 24 20.78 10.74 -20.68
C ILE A 24 19.62 9.76 -20.54
N GLY A 25 19.82 8.49 -20.91
CA GLY A 25 18.82 7.44 -20.78
C GLY A 25 18.36 7.22 -19.33
N ALA A 26 19.30 7.16 -18.39
CA ALA A 26 19.00 7.01 -16.96
C ALA A 26 18.22 8.22 -16.41
N LEU A 27 18.66 9.45 -16.70
CA LEU A 27 17.95 10.65 -16.24
C LEU A 27 16.58 10.83 -16.91
N ALA A 28 16.45 10.47 -18.19
CA ALA A 28 15.16 10.47 -18.87
C ALA A 28 14.18 9.46 -18.25
N TYR A 29 14.67 8.27 -17.89
CA TYR A 29 13.87 7.27 -17.18
C TYR A 29 13.42 7.77 -15.79
N MET A 30 14.34 8.36 -15.01
CA MET A 30 13.99 8.97 -13.72
C MET A 30 12.99 10.14 -13.87
N ALA A 31 13.12 10.94 -14.93
CA ALA A 31 12.18 12.02 -15.22
C ALA A 31 10.79 11.47 -15.54
N GLN A 32 10.72 10.39 -16.33
CA GLN A 32 9.47 9.70 -16.62
C GLN A 32 8.82 9.14 -15.35
N GLN A 33 9.59 8.51 -14.46
CA GLN A 33 9.08 8.08 -13.15
C GLN A 33 8.55 9.25 -12.32
N SER A 34 9.29 10.35 -12.26
CA SER A 34 8.87 11.56 -11.51
C SER A 34 7.57 12.17 -12.07
N ILE A 35 7.34 12.11 -13.38
CA ILE A 35 6.08 12.55 -14.01
C ILE A 35 4.92 11.65 -13.59
N VAL A 36 5.14 10.33 -13.53
CA VAL A 36 4.13 9.37 -13.05
C VAL A 36 3.79 9.63 -11.58
N ASP A 37 4.80 9.88 -10.75
CA ASP A 37 4.62 10.23 -9.33
C ASP A 37 3.78 11.50 -9.16
N VAL A 38 4.10 12.57 -9.91
CA VAL A 38 3.32 13.82 -9.87
C VAL A 38 1.87 13.57 -10.27
N ARG A 39 1.63 12.82 -11.35
CA ARG A 39 0.26 12.52 -11.81
C ARG A 39 -0.51 11.69 -10.78
N SER A 40 0.13 10.71 -10.17
CA SER A 40 -0.48 9.87 -9.12
C SER A 40 -0.88 10.68 -7.89
N ASN A 41 0.03 11.55 -7.41
CA ASN A 41 -0.26 12.40 -6.25
C ASN A 41 -1.29 13.48 -6.55
N MET A 42 -1.34 14.00 -7.78
CA MET A 42 -2.35 14.98 -8.21
C MET A 42 -3.75 14.34 -8.20
N ARG A 43 -3.88 13.14 -8.79
CA ARG A 43 -5.11 12.34 -8.73
C ARG A 43 -5.56 12.10 -7.28
N LEU A 44 -4.62 11.79 -6.40
CA LEU A 44 -4.91 11.55 -4.99
C LEU A 44 -5.41 12.81 -4.26
N ALA A 45 -4.80 13.96 -4.55
CA ALA A 45 -5.25 15.25 -4.01
C ALA A 45 -6.67 15.60 -4.48
N GLU A 46 -6.96 15.45 -5.77
CA GLU A 46 -8.29 15.67 -6.36
C GLU A 46 -9.37 14.79 -5.68
N LEU A 47 -9.07 13.51 -5.42
CA LEU A 47 -9.98 12.61 -4.70
C LEU A 47 -10.27 13.08 -3.27
N VAL A 48 -9.24 13.53 -2.55
CA VAL A 48 -9.38 13.99 -1.17
C VAL A 48 -10.13 15.33 -1.09
N ASP A 49 -9.88 16.25 -2.02
CA ASP A 49 -10.60 17.51 -2.11
C ASP A 49 -12.07 17.31 -2.46
N ALA A 50 -12.38 16.42 -3.42
CA ALA A 50 -13.74 16.03 -3.73
C ALA A 50 -14.45 15.39 -2.54
N ASP A 51 -13.79 14.48 -1.83
CA ASP A 51 -14.36 13.84 -0.65
C ASP A 51 -14.70 14.85 0.46
N LYS A 52 -13.77 15.78 0.74
CA LYS A 52 -13.98 16.88 1.68
C LYS A 52 -15.15 17.76 1.27
N ALA A 53 -15.22 18.17 0.00
CA ALA A 53 -16.29 19.01 -0.53
C ALA A 53 -17.65 18.31 -0.41
N LEU A 54 -17.73 17.03 -0.76
CA LEU A 54 -18.94 16.22 -0.68
C LEU A 54 -19.43 16.09 0.78
N LEU A 55 -18.56 15.67 1.70
CA LEU A 55 -18.97 15.44 3.09
C LEU A 55 -19.41 16.74 3.79
N LEU A 56 -18.67 17.83 3.59
CA LEU A 56 -19.03 19.14 4.15
C LEU A 56 -20.35 19.66 3.57
N THR A 57 -20.59 19.43 2.27
CA THR A 57 -21.86 19.76 1.61
C THR A 57 -23.01 18.93 2.17
N GLY A 58 -22.83 17.62 2.33
CA GLY A 58 -23.81 16.73 2.96
C GLY A 58 -24.20 17.19 4.36
N ASN A 59 -23.23 17.53 5.20
CA ASN A 59 -23.50 18.06 6.55
C ASN A 59 -24.19 19.43 6.52
N ALA A 60 -23.80 20.34 5.62
CA ALA A 60 -24.41 21.65 5.48
C ALA A 60 -25.89 21.53 5.09
N ILE A 61 -26.20 20.70 4.09
CA ILE A 61 -27.57 20.44 3.63
C ILE A 61 -28.40 19.78 4.73
N ARG A 62 -27.83 18.81 5.46
CA ARG A 62 -28.49 18.17 6.61
C ARG A 62 -28.85 19.21 7.69
N THR A 63 -27.95 20.14 7.97
CA THR A 63 -28.15 21.21 8.95
C THR A 63 -29.22 22.19 8.48
N ALA A 64 -29.14 22.62 7.21
CA ALA A 64 -30.12 23.52 6.58
C ALA A 64 -31.52 22.89 6.55
N ARG A 65 -31.63 21.58 6.32
CA ARG A 65 -32.89 20.82 6.41
C ARG A 65 -33.56 20.97 7.79
N GLY A 66 -32.78 20.85 8.86
CA GLY A 66 -33.27 21.05 10.22
C GLY A 66 -33.69 22.50 10.49
N GLN A 67 -32.88 23.46 10.03
CA GLN A 67 -33.19 24.89 10.15
C GLN A 67 -34.48 25.28 9.42
N ALA A 68 -34.73 24.70 8.24
CA ALA A 68 -35.98 24.90 7.50
C ALA A 68 -37.20 24.46 8.34
N GLN A 69 -37.18 23.27 8.93
CA GLN A 69 -38.27 22.82 9.82
C GLN A 69 -38.45 23.72 11.04
N THR A 70 -37.34 24.11 11.69
CA THR A 70 -37.41 25.05 12.82
C THR A 70 -38.04 26.37 12.39
N SER A 71 -37.63 26.95 11.25
CA SER A 71 -38.18 28.20 10.73
C SER A 71 -39.68 28.12 10.47
N ILE A 72 -40.17 26.99 9.91
CA ILE A 72 -41.61 26.74 9.71
C ILE A 72 -42.38 26.81 11.04
N GLN A 73 -41.80 26.27 12.12
CA GLN A 73 -42.47 26.22 13.43
C GLN A 73 -42.40 27.54 14.20
N VAL A 74 -41.27 28.25 14.16
CA VAL A 74 -41.00 29.35 15.10
C VAL A 74 -41.06 30.74 14.46
N ALA A 75 -40.71 30.90 13.19
CA ALA A 75 -40.64 32.21 12.55
C ALA A 75 -42.03 32.72 12.18
N ASP A 76 -42.25 34.04 12.29
CA ASP A 76 -43.50 34.65 11.85
C ASP A 76 -43.60 34.58 10.31
N ASP A 77 -42.52 34.90 9.61
CA ASP A 77 -42.34 34.68 8.17
C ASP A 77 -41.11 33.78 7.91
N PRO A 78 -41.31 32.48 7.57
CA PRO A 78 -40.22 31.57 7.24
C PRO A 78 -39.61 31.81 5.84
N ALA A 79 -40.29 32.50 4.92
CA ALA A 79 -39.92 32.53 3.50
C ALA A 79 -38.49 33.03 3.21
N PRO A 80 -37.96 34.09 3.87
CA PRO A 80 -36.59 34.54 3.64
C PRO A 80 -35.54 33.50 4.01
N VAL A 81 -35.76 32.77 5.11
CA VAL A 81 -34.85 31.72 5.58
C VAL A 81 -34.86 30.54 4.61
N LEU A 82 -36.04 30.14 4.13
CA LEU A 82 -36.18 29.07 3.14
C LEU A 82 -35.48 29.42 1.83
N LYS A 83 -35.59 30.66 1.37
CA LYS A 83 -34.91 31.13 0.16
C LYS A 83 -33.39 31.10 0.31
N GLN A 84 -32.88 31.57 1.45
CA GLN A 84 -31.43 31.52 1.73
C GLN A 84 -30.92 30.07 1.75
N ILE A 85 -31.68 29.15 2.35
CA ILE A 85 -31.36 27.71 2.39
C ILE A 85 -31.34 27.12 0.97
N GLU A 86 -32.34 27.44 0.15
CA GLU A 86 -32.43 26.98 -1.23
C GLU A 86 -31.22 27.43 -2.05
N GLU A 87 -30.88 28.72 -2.03
CA GLU A 87 -29.74 29.29 -2.76
C GLU A 87 -28.41 28.72 -2.26
N SER A 88 -28.22 28.64 -0.93
CA SER A 88 -27.01 28.07 -0.34
C SER A 88 -26.83 26.60 -0.70
N ASN A 89 -27.89 25.79 -0.63
CA ASN A 89 -27.82 24.38 -0.97
C ASN A 89 -27.51 24.19 -2.46
N ARG A 90 -28.15 24.96 -3.35
CA ARG A 90 -27.90 24.89 -4.79
C ARG A 90 -26.43 25.17 -5.12
N ASN A 91 -25.85 26.22 -4.54
CA ASN A 91 -24.46 26.60 -4.77
C ASN A 91 -23.49 25.52 -4.24
N ARG A 92 -23.68 25.04 -3.02
CA ARG A 92 -22.81 24.01 -2.42
C ARG A 92 -22.85 22.69 -3.18
N ILE A 93 -24.04 22.26 -3.63
CA ILE A 93 -24.17 21.05 -4.45
C ILE A 93 -23.41 21.23 -5.77
N ALA A 94 -23.52 22.40 -6.41
CA ALA A 94 -22.80 22.68 -7.66
C ALA A 94 -21.29 22.66 -7.46
N GLU A 95 -20.77 23.26 -6.38
CA GLU A 95 -19.34 23.23 -6.03
C GLU A 95 -18.85 21.80 -5.76
N ALA A 96 -19.60 21.01 -5.00
CA ALA A 96 -19.25 19.62 -4.72
C ALA A 96 -19.27 18.74 -5.99
N ILE A 97 -20.22 18.98 -6.90
CA ILE A 97 -20.25 18.31 -8.21
C ILE A 97 -19.04 18.71 -9.06
N ALA A 98 -18.65 19.99 -9.05
CA ALA A 98 -17.49 20.46 -9.81
C ALA A 98 -16.21 19.76 -9.34
N GLN A 99 -15.99 19.70 -8.01
CA GLN A 99 -14.87 18.97 -7.42
C GLN A 99 -14.90 17.47 -7.77
N LEU A 100 -16.08 16.84 -7.72
CA LEU A 100 -16.23 15.43 -8.10
C LEU A 100 -15.96 15.19 -9.60
N ASP A 101 -16.27 16.13 -10.48
CA ASP A 101 -16.04 15.99 -11.93
C ASP A 101 -14.55 16.13 -12.31
N GLU A 102 -13.76 16.81 -11.49
CA GLU A 102 -12.29 16.90 -11.63
C GLU A 102 -11.62 15.55 -11.36
N THR A 103 -12.24 14.67 -10.57
CA THR A 103 -11.70 13.34 -10.25
C THR A 103 -11.72 12.38 -11.45
N ASP A 104 -10.82 11.41 -11.43
CA ASP A 104 -10.76 10.35 -12.45
C ASP A 104 -11.55 9.07 -12.08
N LEU A 105 -12.48 9.18 -11.12
CA LEU A 105 -13.30 8.05 -10.68
C LEU A 105 -14.08 7.43 -11.84
N PRO A 106 -14.04 6.09 -12.02
CA PRO A 106 -14.82 5.40 -13.05
C PRO A 106 -16.33 5.66 -12.93
N SER A 107 -16.83 5.70 -11.69
CA SER A 107 -18.24 5.91 -11.35
C SER A 107 -18.64 7.39 -11.27
N ARG A 108 -17.73 8.36 -11.53
CA ARG A 108 -18.02 9.80 -11.30
C ARG A 108 -19.29 10.29 -11.99
N LYS A 109 -19.50 9.88 -13.25
CA LYS A 109 -20.66 10.34 -14.05
C LYS A 109 -21.98 9.82 -13.48
N GLU A 110 -21.98 8.57 -13.00
CA GLU A 110 -23.14 7.96 -12.34
C GLU A 110 -23.44 8.66 -11.01
N LEU A 111 -22.41 8.93 -10.20
CA LEU A 111 -22.53 9.62 -8.92
C LEU A 111 -23.08 11.05 -9.09
N ILE A 112 -22.51 11.82 -10.03
CA ILE A 112 -23.00 13.17 -10.37
C ILE A 112 -24.46 13.13 -10.82
N ALA A 113 -24.80 12.22 -11.74
CA ALA A 113 -26.18 12.07 -12.20
C ALA A 113 -27.13 11.70 -11.06
N GLY A 114 -26.69 10.85 -10.12
CA GLY A 114 -27.45 10.50 -8.92
C GLY A 114 -27.76 11.72 -8.04
N ILE A 115 -26.75 12.55 -7.74
CA ILE A 115 -26.92 13.78 -6.95
C ILE A 115 -27.87 14.76 -7.66
N GLN A 116 -27.65 15.02 -8.95
CA GLN A 116 -28.48 15.92 -9.75
C GLN A 116 -29.94 15.45 -9.84
N GLN A 117 -30.16 14.15 -9.97
CA GLN A 117 -31.50 13.58 -10.00
C GLN A 117 -32.25 13.79 -8.68
N GLN A 118 -31.60 13.54 -7.53
CA GLN A 118 -32.22 13.80 -6.23
C GLN A 118 -32.45 15.28 -5.97
N GLN A 119 -31.53 16.14 -6.43
CA GLN A 119 -31.71 17.60 -6.38
C GLN A 119 -32.95 18.02 -7.17
N LYS A 120 -33.10 17.56 -8.42
CA LYS A 120 -34.26 17.85 -9.27
C LYS A 120 -35.58 17.39 -8.64
N LEU A 121 -35.60 16.19 -8.06
CA LEU A 121 -36.79 15.65 -7.38
C LEU A 121 -37.16 16.46 -6.15
N THR A 122 -36.18 16.98 -5.42
CA THR A 122 -36.37 17.76 -4.21
C THR A 122 -36.76 19.20 -4.51
N ASP A 123 -36.18 19.82 -5.54
CA ASP A 123 -36.53 21.17 -6.02
C ASP A 123 -38.02 21.23 -6.38
N ALA A 124 -38.58 20.17 -6.97
CA ALA A 124 -40.01 20.08 -7.27
C ALA A 124 -40.92 20.10 -6.02
N ARG A 125 -40.37 19.80 -4.83
CA ARG A 125 -41.08 19.82 -3.53
C ARG A 125 -40.95 21.15 -2.79
N MET A 126 -40.15 22.10 -3.28
CA MET A 126 -40.03 23.42 -2.66
C MET A 126 -41.38 24.15 -2.60
N ALA A 127 -42.23 23.98 -3.62
CA ALA A 127 -43.57 24.58 -3.64
C ALA A 127 -44.42 24.15 -2.43
N ASP A 128 -44.34 22.87 -2.04
CA ASP A 128 -45.06 22.33 -0.88
C ASP A 128 -44.58 23.00 0.42
N LEU A 129 -43.26 23.24 0.52
CA LEU A 129 -42.64 23.89 1.68
C LEU A 129 -43.03 25.38 1.78
N TYR A 130 -43.02 26.12 0.67
CA TYR A 130 -43.46 27.53 0.65
C TYR A 130 -44.97 27.69 0.88
N ALA A 131 -45.78 26.75 0.37
CA ALA A 131 -47.21 26.73 0.64
C ALA A 131 -47.51 26.58 2.14
N GLU A 132 -46.71 25.76 2.85
CA GLU A 132 -46.82 25.62 4.29
C GLU A 132 -46.33 26.88 5.02
N ALA A 133 -45.23 27.49 4.57
CA ALA A 133 -44.69 28.73 5.14
C ALA A 133 -45.69 29.90 5.08
N ALA A 134 -46.50 29.97 4.01
CA ALA A 134 -47.48 31.03 3.78
C ALA A 134 -48.70 30.96 4.72
N LYS A 135 -48.94 29.83 5.40
CA LYS A 135 -50.04 29.69 6.36
C LYS A 135 -49.75 30.48 7.64
N PRO A 136 -50.79 30.92 8.38
CA PRO A 136 -50.60 31.44 9.74
C PRO A 136 -49.86 30.42 10.62
N LYS A 137 -48.95 30.88 11.48
CA LYS A 137 -48.09 30.02 12.34
C LYS A 137 -48.86 28.91 13.07
N ALA A 138 -50.04 29.21 13.58
CA ALA A 138 -50.89 28.24 14.30
C ALA A 138 -51.49 27.12 13.41
N GLN A 139 -51.51 27.29 12.09
CA GLN A 139 -52.07 26.35 11.12
C GLN A 139 -51.00 25.53 10.38
N ARG A 140 -49.72 25.78 10.64
CA ARG A 140 -48.61 25.10 9.98
C ARG A 140 -48.42 23.69 10.53
N SER A 141 -48.11 22.74 9.65
CA SER A 141 -47.88 21.33 9.97
C SER A 141 -46.53 20.86 9.45
N LEU A 142 -45.66 20.40 10.36
CA LEU A 142 -44.40 19.75 9.96
C LEU A 142 -44.64 18.50 9.10
N ALA A 143 -45.74 17.78 9.31
CA ALA A 143 -46.08 16.59 8.54
C ALA A 143 -46.24 16.92 7.04
N ALA A 144 -46.76 18.11 6.71
CA ALA A 144 -46.91 18.58 5.33
C ALA A 144 -45.56 18.88 4.66
N THR A 145 -44.52 19.16 5.44
CA THR A 145 -43.16 19.44 4.93
C THR A 145 -42.31 18.16 4.70
N MET A 146 -42.81 17.00 5.13
CA MET A 146 -42.06 15.74 5.09
C MET A 146 -41.62 15.29 3.68
N PRO A 147 -42.40 15.48 2.59
CA PRO A 147 -41.92 15.14 1.25
C PRO A 147 -40.62 15.86 0.87
N TRP A 148 -40.53 17.16 1.15
CA TRP A 148 -39.31 17.93 0.94
C TRP A 148 -38.18 17.49 1.89
N TYR A 149 -38.49 17.32 3.18
CA TYR A 149 -37.52 16.88 4.19
C TYR A 149 -36.87 15.54 3.83
N ASN A 150 -37.68 14.59 3.35
CA ASN A 150 -37.21 13.28 2.90
C ASN A 150 -36.39 13.40 1.60
N GLY A 151 -36.82 14.24 0.65
CA GLY A 151 -36.07 14.52 -0.57
C GLY A 151 -34.67 15.07 -0.30
N VAL A 152 -34.55 16.03 0.63
CA VAL A 152 -33.23 16.52 1.08
C VAL A 152 -32.40 15.41 1.73
N GLY A 153 -33.03 14.44 2.39
CA GLY A 153 -32.36 13.23 2.89
C GLY A 153 -31.86 12.30 1.78
N SER A 154 -32.59 12.21 0.67
CA SER A 154 -32.14 11.47 -0.51
C SER A 154 -30.95 12.16 -1.19
N ILE A 155 -30.91 13.50 -1.23
CA ILE A 155 -29.72 14.25 -1.68
C ILE A 155 -28.53 13.93 -0.77
N GLU A 156 -28.71 14.04 0.56
CA GLU A 156 -27.67 13.71 1.54
C GLU A 156 -27.13 12.29 1.32
N GLY A 157 -28.01 11.30 1.13
CA GLY A 157 -27.61 9.92 0.85
C GLY A 157 -26.83 9.76 -0.45
N ALA A 158 -27.21 10.47 -1.52
CA ALA A 158 -26.47 10.46 -2.78
C ALA A 158 -25.07 11.09 -2.63
N ILE A 159 -24.96 12.18 -1.86
CA ILE A 159 -23.68 12.85 -1.58
C ILE A 159 -22.77 11.98 -0.70
N VAL A 160 -23.32 11.36 0.35
CA VAL A 160 -22.56 10.44 1.21
C VAL A 160 -22.08 9.24 0.39
N LYS A 161 -22.92 8.67 -0.47
CA LYS A 161 -22.49 7.59 -1.39
C LYS A 161 -21.31 8.03 -2.27
N ALA A 162 -21.37 9.23 -2.84
CA ALA A 162 -20.27 9.75 -3.65
C ALA A 162 -18.99 9.98 -2.82
N SER A 163 -19.15 10.51 -1.60
CA SER A 163 -18.07 10.74 -0.63
C SER A 163 -17.39 9.41 -0.24
N ASP A 164 -18.17 8.36 0.02
CA ASP A 164 -17.66 7.03 0.36
C ASP A 164 -16.88 6.42 -0.81
N GLU A 165 -17.36 6.59 -2.05
CA GLU A 165 -16.65 6.10 -3.23
C GLU A 165 -15.33 6.84 -3.47
N THR A 166 -15.31 8.18 -3.35
CA THR A 166 -14.07 8.99 -3.38
C THR A 166 -13.10 8.58 -2.27
N SER A 167 -13.61 8.38 -1.06
CA SER A 167 -12.82 7.89 0.08
C SER A 167 -12.21 6.53 -0.23
N ASN A 168 -13.00 5.57 -0.71
CA ASN A 168 -12.51 4.22 -1.01
C ASN A 168 -11.41 4.24 -2.07
N ALA A 169 -11.55 5.06 -3.12
CA ALA A 169 -10.50 5.21 -4.13
C ALA A 169 -9.21 5.82 -3.54
N ALA A 170 -9.31 6.83 -2.67
CA ALA A 170 -8.15 7.40 -2.00
C ALA A 170 -7.53 6.42 -0.97
N ARG A 171 -8.33 5.54 -0.35
CA ARG A 171 -7.89 4.57 0.66
C ARG A 171 -6.85 3.60 0.11
N LEU A 172 -7.11 3.11 -1.10
CA LEU A 172 -6.30 2.10 -1.77
C LEU A 172 -4.94 2.66 -2.23
N ALA A 173 -4.76 3.98 -2.19
CA ALA A 173 -3.56 4.66 -2.70
C ALA A 173 -2.53 5.04 -1.61
N ASP A 174 -2.94 5.35 -0.37
CA ASP A 174 -2.01 5.70 0.73
C ASP A 174 -2.50 5.14 2.09
N PRO A 175 -1.72 4.29 2.77
CA PRO A 175 -2.06 3.74 4.10
C PRO A 175 -2.34 4.78 5.18
N ILE A 176 -1.68 5.95 5.15
CA ILE A 176 -1.91 7.02 6.11
C ILE A 176 -3.24 7.72 5.83
N LEU A 177 -3.63 7.84 4.55
CA LEU A 177 -4.98 8.30 4.19
C LEU A 177 -6.04 7.29 4.64
N ALA A 178 -5.75 5.99 4.60
CA ALA A 178 -6.69 4.97 5.10
C ALA A 178 -7.00 5.13 6.59
N ASP A 179 -6.00 5.48 7.41
CA ASP A 179 -6.19 5.79 8.82
C ASP A 179 -7.01 7.07 9.01
N LEU A 180 -6.68 8.16 8.30
CA LEU A 180 -7.45 9.42 8.35
C LEU A 180 -8.90 9.28 7.88
N GLN A 181 -9.15 8.42 6.90
CA GLN A 181 -10.51 8.07 6.49
C GLN A 181 -11.24 7.24 7.53
N SER A 182 -10.54 6.42 8.30
CA SER A 182 -11.14 5.70 9.42
C SER A 182 -11.57 6.67 10.51
N PHE A 183 -10.82 7.76 10.75
CA PHE A 183 -11.28 8.87 11.58
C PHE A 183 -12.53 9.55 11.00
N LYS A 184 -12.54 9.89 9.71
CA LYS A 184 -13.70 10.46 9.02
C LYS A 184 -14.95 9.57 9.21
N SER A 185 -14.85 8.28 8.88
CA SER A 185 -15.97 7.33 8.93
C SER A 185 -16.52 7.19 10.34
N ALA A 186 -15.65 6.95 11.33
CA ALA A 186 -16.09 6.81 12.72
C ALA A 186 -16.69 8.13 13.25
N GLY A 187 -16.13 9.29 12.90
CA GLY A 187 -16.69 10.58 13.27
C GLY A 187 -18.06 10.83 12.61
N TRP A 188 -18.25 10.38 11.37
CA TRP A 188 -19.53 10.44 10.70
C TRP A 188 -20.57 9.50 11.32
N ASP A 189 -20.16 8.32 11.78
CA ASP A 189 -21.03 7.41 12.53
C ASP A 189 -21.50 8.03 13.85
N VAL A 190 -20.59 8.66 14.62
CA VAL A 190 -20.96 9.43 15.80
C VAL A 190 -21.99 10.50 15.42
N ARG A 191 -21.70 11.29 14.38
CA ARG A 191 -22.56 12.39 13.91
C ARG A 191 -23.97 11.94 13.53
N SER A 192 -24.06 10.89 12.72
CA SER A 192 -25.30 10.40 12.13
C SER A 192 -26.17 9.70 13.17
N ASN A 193 -25.57 8.82 13.97
CA ASN A 193 -26.30 8.05 14.98
C ASN A 193 -26.74 8.95 16.13
N TYR A 194 -25.89 9.84 16.64
CA TYR A 194 -26.29 10.83 17.65
C TYR A 194 -27.43 11.73 17.15
N GLY A 195 -27.36 12.23 15.91
CA GLY A 195 -28.44 13.04 15.35
C GLY A 195 -29.76 12.29 15.17
N THR A 196 -29.69 10.99 14.89
CA THR A 196 -30.88 10.13 14.81
C THR A 196 -31.47 9.87 16.19
N GLN A 197 -30.65 9.69 17.23
CA GLN A 197 -31.12 9.62 18.62
C GLN A 197 -31.93 10.87 18.99
N CYS A 198 -31.44 12.06 18.63
CA CYS A 198 -32.18 13.29 18.86
C CYS A 198 -33.56 13.31 18.19
N SER A 199 -33.63 12.79 16.96
CA SER A 199 -34.86 12.77 16.17
C SER A 199 -35.88 11.77 16.73
N VAL A 200 -35.41 10.60 17.18
CA VAL A 200 -36.24 9.56 17.82
C VAL A 200 -36.82 10.05 19.16
N LEU A 201 -36.03 10.79 19.95
CA LEU A 201 -36.45 11.24 21.27
C LEU A 201 -37.37 12.47 21.24
N ARG A 202 -37.31 13.28 20.18
CA ARG A 202 -38.06 14.56 20.08
C ARG A 202 -39.57 14.39 20.30
N PRO A 203 -40.29 13.44 19.68
CA PRO A 203 -41.73 13.26 19.91
C PRO A 203 -42.06 12.80 21.34
N ALA A 204 -41.23 11.95 21.93
CA ALA A 204 -41.44 11.45 23.29
C ALA A 204 -41.26 12.57 24.32
N PHE A 205 -40.20 13.36 24.20
CA PHE A 205 -39.95 14.51 25.08
C PHE A 205 -41.01 15.63 24.94
N GLY A 206 -41.50 15.88 23.73
CA GLY A 206 -42.56 16.85 23.50
C GLY A 206 -43.93 16.42 24.06
N SER A 207 -44.20 15.11 24.13
CA SER A 207 -45.48 14.57 24.61
C SER A 207 -45.48 14.10 26.06
N GLY A 208 -44.30 13.87 26.66
CA GLY A 208 -44.16 13.27 27.99
C GLY A 208 -44.44 11.77 28.06
N LYS A 209 -44.82 11.14 26.93
CA LYS A 209 -45.19 9.72 26.88
C LYS A 209 -43.98 8.81 27.00
N ALA A 210 -44.15 7.68 27.68
CA ALA A 210 -43.13 6.63 27.75
C ALA A 210 -42.75 6.13 26.33
N LEU A 211 -41.48 5.77 26.16
CA LEU A 211 -40.99 5.18 24.92
C LEU A 211 -41.54 3.75 24.76
N GLU A 212 -41.94 3.41 23.54
CA GLU A 212 -42.30 2.04 23.20
C GLU A 212 -41.07 1.13 23.18
N THR A 213 -41.26 -0.17 23.39
CA THR A 213 -40.16 -1.16 23.39
C THR A 213 -39.32 -1.12 22.11
N ALA A 214 -39.96 -0.87 20.96
CA ALA A 214 -39.27 -0.72 19.67
C ALA A 214 -38.38 0.54 19.64
N GLN A 215 -38.84 1.65 20.22
CA GLN A 215 -38.08 2.90 20.30
C GLN A 215 -36.89 2.77 21.26
N ILE A 216 -37.07 2.08 22.40
CA ILE A 216 -35.99 1.79 23.35
C ILE A 216 -34.91 0.95 22.66
N ARG A 217 -35.29 -0.12 21.96
CA ARG A 217 -34.35 -0.94 21.19
C ARG A 217 -33.59 -0.11 20.16
N LYS A 218 -34.31 0.70 19.37
CA LYS A 218 -33.70 1.54 18.34
C LYS A 218 -32.73 2.56 18.93
N LEU A 219 -33.08 3.16 20.06
CA LEU A 219 -32.20 4.08 20.78
C LEU A 219 -30.93 3.37 21.26
N GLY A 220 -31.07 2.15 21.80
CA GLY A 220 -29.94 1.31 22.22
C GLY A 220 -28.98 0.97 21.06
N GLU A 221 -29.52 0.60 19.90
CA GLU A 221 -28.72 0.35 18.69
C GLU A 221 -27.95 1.60 18.26
N LEU A 222 -28.63 2.74 18.13
CA LEU A 222 -28.01 4.01 17.72
C LEU A 222 -26.95 4.48 18.73
N ARG A 223 -27.22 4.31 20.03
CA ARG A 223 -26.27 4.63 21.10
C ARG A 223 -25.05 3.71 21.04
N GLY A 224 -25.27 2.41 20.84
CA GLY A 224 -24.21 1.41 20.71
C GLY A 224 -23.25 1.74 19.57
N ILE A 225 -23.78 2.01 18.37
CA ILE A 225 -22.96 2.37 17.19
C ILE A 225 -22.19 3.67 17.45
N SER A 226 -22.87 4.71 17.96
CA SER A 226 -22.23 5.99 18.26
C SER A 226 -21.11 5.87 19.32
N ASN A 227 -21.30 5.03 20.34
CA ASN A 227 -20.31 4.84 21.39
C ASN A 227 -19.12 4.02 20.87
N ALA A 228 -19.37 2.95 20.11
CA ALA A 228 -18.31 2.15 19.49
C ALA A 228 -17.45 3.01 18.55
N ALA A 229 -18.07 3.81 17.68
CA ALA A 229 -17.36 4.74 16.81
C ALA A 229 -16.57 5.79 17.59
N GLY A 230 -17.12 6.31 18.70
CA GLY A 230 -16.41 7.20 19.61
C GLY A 230 -15.16 6.56 20.23
N GLU A 231 -15.22 5.27 20.58
CA GLU A 231 -14.08 4.53 21.11
C GLU A 231 -13.04 4.24 20.02
N THR A 232 -13.47 3.88 18.81
CA THR A 232 -12.59 3.75 17.64
C THR A 232 -11.81 5.04 17.40
N LEU A 233 -12.44 6.21 17.49
CA LEU A 233 -11.75 7.50 17.35
C LEU A 233 -10.69 7.72 18.42
N LYS A 234 -10.96 7.35 19.68
CA LYS A 234 -9.98 7.45 20.78
C LYS A 234 -8.80 6.51 20.54
N GLN A 235 -9.06 5.28 20.09
CA GLN A 235 -8.02 4.31 19.75
C GLN A 235 -7.15 4.80 18.58
N LEU A 236 -7.77 5.27 17.50
CA LEU A 236 -7.06 5.84 16.37
C LEU A 236 -6.23 7.06 16.81
N ALA A 237 -6.79 7.95 17.64
CA ALA A 237 -6.10 9.13 18.16
C ALA A 237 -4.87 8.81 19.03
N SER A 238 -4.81 7.62 19.62
CA SER A 238 -3.66 7.16 20.42
C SER A 238 -2.49 6.63 19.58
N ARG A 239 -2.67 6.45 18.27
CA ARG A 239 -1.62 5.92 17.39
C ARG A 239 -0.48 6.93 17.19
N PRO A 240 0.78 6.47 17.04
CA PRO A 240 1.90 7.34 16.71
C PRO A 240 1.67 8.05 15.37
N GLY A 241 2.02 9.34 15.28
CA GLY A 241 1.95 10.12 14.04
C GLY A 241 0.65 10.88 13.79
N VAL A 242 -0.36 10.74 14.64
CA VAL A 242 -1.61 11.52 14.56
C VAL A 242 -1.37 12.96 15.03
N GLY A 243 -1.90 13.94 14.29
CA GLY A 243 -1.77 15.36 14.61
C GLY A 243 -2.37 15.73 15.97
N SER A 244 -1.65 16.52 16.76
CA SER A 244 -2.10 16.92 18.11
C SER A 244 -3.43 17.69 18.11
N GLU A 245 -3.70 18.44 17.05
CA GLU A 245 -4.97 19.16 16.87
C GLU A 245 -6.14 18.21 16.63
N LEU A 246 -5.95 17.14 15.84
CA LEU A 246 -6.97 16.10 15.65
C LEU A 246 -7.27 15.37 16.97
N VAL A 247 -6.23 14.97 17.70
CA VAL A 247 -6.38 14.36 19.04
C VAL A 247 -7.16 15.27 19.98
N ARG A 248 -6.83 16.56 20.01
CA ARG A 248 -7.51 17.56 20.83
C ARG A 248 -9.00 17.66 20.48
N LYS A 249 -9.33 17.75 19.19
CA LYS A 249 -10.72 17.87 18.71
C LYS A 249 -11.54 16.62 18.98
N ILE A 250 -10.95 15.43 18.84
CA ILE A 250 -11.58 14.16 19.21
C ILE A 250 -11.88 14.13 20.70
N GLY A 251 -10.95 14.55 21.55
CA GLY A 251 -11.17 14.64 23.00
C GLY A 251 -12.34 15.55 23.38
N ILE A 252 -12.43 16.74 22.76
CA ILE A 252 -13.56 17.68 22.97
C ILE A 252 -14.87 17.05 22.50
N MET A 253 -14.88 16.48 21.29
CA MET A 253 -16.06 15.80 20.74
C MET A 253 -16.55 14.69 21.67
N SER A 254 -15.66 13.79 22.12
CA SER A 254 -16.04 12.68 23.00
C SER A 254 -16.65 13.20 24.30
N ALA A 255 -16.04 14.22 24.92
CA ALA A 255 -16.55 14.79 26.16
C ALA A 255 -17.95 15.42 26.01
N GLU A 256 -18.18 16.16 24.91
CA GLU A 256 -19.48 16.80 24.66
C GLU A 256 -20.59 15.79 24.30
N VAL A 257 -20.27 14.75 23.52
CA VAL A 257 -21.20 13.67 23.18
C VAL A 257 -21.57 12.89 24.44
N GLU A 258 -20.60 12.50 25.26
CA GLU A 258 -20.85 11.79 26.52
C GLU A 258 -21.70 12.65 27.48
N ALA A 259 -21.37 13.93 27.64
CA ALA A 259 -22.15 14.85 28.46
C ALA A 259 -23.59 15.01 27.97
N SER A 260 -23.78 15.10 26.65
CA SER A 260 -25.11 15.22 26.05
C SER A 260 -25.91 13.93 26.19
N ASN A 261 -25.28 12.78 26.03
CA ASN A 261 -25.90 11.47 26.21
C ASN A 261 -26.40 11.27 27.64
N ARG A 262 -25.59 11.63 28.65
CA ARG A 262 -26.01 11.60 30.06
C ARG A 262 -27.26 12.45 30.31
N ARG A 263 -27.30 13.67 29.78
CA ARG A 263 -28.49 14.53 29.91
C ARG A 263 -29.71 13.96 29.18
N MET A 264 -29.53 13.24 28.07
CA MET A 264 -30.64 12.53 27.41
C MET A 264 -31.17 11.41 28.30
N ASP A 265 -30.30 10.64 28.95
CA ASP A 265 -30.69 9.55 29.85
C ASP A 265 -31.48 10.08 31.06
N ASP A 266 -31.07 11.22 31.62
CA ASP A 266 -31.81 11.90 32.70
C ASP A 266 -33.23 12.32 32.28
N LEU A 267 -33.39 12.78 31.02
CA LEU A 267 -34.70 13.16 30.48
C LEU A 267 -35.56 11.92 30.16
N ILE A 268 -34.96 10.84 29.65
CA ILE A 268 -35.64 9.57 29.40
C ILE A 268 -36.21 9.02 30.71
N GLY A 269 -35.45 9.12 31.81
CA GLY A 269 -35.91 8.69 33.13
C GLY A 269 -37.17 9.39 33.63
N LYS A 270 -37.49 10.59 33.12
CA LYS A 270 -38.68 11.38 33.49
C LYS A 270 -39.90 11.09 32.60
N LEU A 271 -39.75 10.35 31.51
CA LEU A 271 -40.87 10.01 30.62
C LEU A 271 -41.89 9.11 31.34
N GLY A 272 -43.18 9.32 31.05
CA GLY A 272 -44.28 8.58 31.66
C GLY A 272 -44.65 9.00 33.08
N GLN A 273 -43.94 9.97 33.69
CA GLN A 273 -44.20 10.44 35.05
C GLN A 273 -45.13 11.66 35.13
N GLY A 274 -45.52 12.26 34.00
CA GLY A 274 -46.36 13.45 33.95
C GLY A 274 -47.15 13.59 32.64
N SER A 275 -48.09 14.53 32.60
CA SER A 275 -49.00 14.76 31.47
C SER A 275 -48.52 15.82 30.47
N GLY A 276 -47.31 16.37 30.66
CA GLY A 276 -46.77 17.47 29.85
C GLY A 276 -45.36 17.19 29.31
N PRO A 277 -44.80 18.12 28.52
CA PRO A 277 -43.47 17.99 27.94
C PRO A 277 -42.40 17.87 29.03
N VAL A 278 -41.44 16.96 28.85
CA VAL A 278 -40.32 16.80 29.79
C VAL A 278 -39.29 17.94 29.63
N ILE A 279 -39.24 18.52 28.44
CA ILE A 279 -38.36 19.63 28.07
C ILE A 279 -39.03 20.44 26.96
N ALA A 280 -38.86 21.77 26.97
CA ALA A 280 -39.34 22.63 25.91
C ALA A 280 -38.65 22.31 24.58
N ALA A 281 -39.36 22.40 23.45
CA ALA A 281 -38.82 22.04 22.14
C ALA A 281 -37.57 22.86 21.75
N GLU A 282 -37.53 24.14 22.14
CA GLU A 282 -36.39 25.02 21.93
C GLU A 282 -35.17 24.59 22.75
N GLU A 283 -35.35 24.32 24.04
CA GLU A 283 -34.27 23.86 24.92
C GLU A 283 -33.76 22.47 24.52
N TRP A 284 -34.66 21.57 24.09
CA TRP A 284 -34.26 20.28 23.52
C TRP A 284 -33.41 20.44 22.27
N THR A 285 -33.79 21.37 21.39
CA THR A 285 -33.03 21.65 20.16
C THR A 285 -31.64 22.18 20.50
N LYS A 286 -31.53 23.10 21.45
CA LYS A 286 -30.25 23.62 21.94
C LYS A 286 -29.37 22.52 22.55
N GLN A 287 -29.94 21.69 23.42
CA GLN A 287 -29.24 20.59 24.06
C GLN A 287 -28.77 19.54 23.06
N CYS A 288 -29.64 19.12 22.13
CA CYS A 288 -29.28 18.17 21.09
C CYS A 288 -28.22 18.75 20.14
N ASN A 289 -28.28 20.04 19.82
CA ASN A 289 -27.35 20.59 18.84
C ASN A 289 -25.94 20.84 19.40
N ALA A 290 -25.79 20.91 20.73
CA ALA A 290 -24.55 21.28 21.39
C ALA A 290 -23.31 20.52 20.88
N PRO A 291 -23.27 19.17 20.82
CA PRO A 291 -22.07 18.45 20.40
C PRO A 291 -21.82 18.45 18.89
N PHE A 292 -22.75 18.90 18.04
CA PHE A 292 -22.56 18.81 16.59
C PHE A 292 -21.37 19.62 16.10
N THR A 293 -21.10 20.78 16.70
CA THR A 293 -19.93 21.60 16.34
C THR A 293 -18.63 20.86 16.63
N ALA A 294 -18.52 20.22 17.80
CA ALA A 294 -17.33 19.45 18.15
C ALA A 294 -17.16 18.21 17.25
N ILE A 295 -18.25 17.48 16.97
CA ILE A 295 -18.22 16.32 16.06
C ILE A 295 -17.76 16.72 14.67
N VAL A 296 -18.38 17.75 14.08
CA VAL A 296 -18.03 18.21 12.73
C VAL A 296 -16.61 18.77 12.69
N SER A 297 -16.16 19.47 13.74
CA SER A 297 -14.80 19.98 13.84
C SER A 297 -13.75 18.85 13.83
N ALA A 298 -14.00 17.74 14.54
CA ALA A 298 -13.11 16.59 14.54
C ALA A 298 -13.02 15.92 13.16
N VAL A 299 -14.18 15.68 12.51
CA VAL A 299 -14.24 15.11 11.16
C VAL A 299 -13.59 16.04 10.12
N THR A 300 -13.82 17.35 10.24
CA THR A 300 -13.21 18.33 9.34
C THR A 300 -11.70 18.35 9.52
N GLN A 301 -11.20 18.24 10.75
CA GLN A 301 -9.76 18.16 10.99
C GLN A 301 -9.13 16.93 10.36
N SER A 302 -9.78 15.75 10.41
CA SER A 302 -9.24 14.58 9.71
C SER A 302 -9.18 14.80 8.19
N LEU A 303 -10.16 15.50 7.60
CA LEU A 303 -10.13 15.87 6.19
C LEU A 303 -9.05 16.91 5.89
N ASP A 304 -8.85 17.91 6.77
CA ASP A 304 -7.77 18.89 6.64
C ASP A 304 -6.40 18.23 6.69
N ASP A 305 -6.21 17.24 7.58
CA ASP A 305 -4.98 16.46 7.67
C ASP A 305 -4.75 15.61 6.40
N MET A 306 -5.81 15.10 5.76
CA MET A 306 -5.72 14.39 4.47
C MET A 306 -5.30 15.32 3.33
N VAL A 307 -5.87 16.52 3.26
CA VAL A 307 -5.50 17.55 2.27
C VAL A 307 -4.03 17.95 2.47
N ALA A 308 -3.64 18.28 3.70
CA ALA A 308 -2.26 18.66 4.00
C ALA A 308 -1.25 17.55 3.66
N ARG A 309 -1.65 16.28 3.86
CA ARG A 309 -0.84 15.11 3.48
C ARG A 309 -0.67 15.01 1.96
N THR A 310 -1.76 15.05 1.21
CA THR A 310 -1.70 14.93 -0.26
C THR A 310 -0.98 16.10 -0.92
N GLU A 311 -1.19 17.33 -0.44
CA GLU A 311 -0.44 18.52 -0.89
C GLU A 311 1.07 18.37 -0.62
N LYS A 312 1.45 17.84 0.54
CA LYS A 312 2.86 17.63 0.89
C LYS A 312 3.52 16.62 -0.04
N GLU A 313 2.87 15.49 -0.30
CA GLU A 313 3.40 14.47 -1.22
C GLU A 313 3.44 14.97 -2.67
N LEU A 314 2.43 15.71 -3.10
CA LEU A 314 2.40 16.35 -4.42
C LEU A 314 3.55 17.38 -4.59
N ASN A 315 3.77 18.23 -3.60
CA ASN A 315 4.88 19.18 -3.61
C ASN A 315 6.25 18.49 -3.61
N ALA A 316 6.40 17.38 -2.88
CA ALA A 316 7.60 16.56 -2.90
C ALA A 316 7.84 15.93 -4.28
N ALA A 317 6.79 15.41 -4.93
CA ALA A 317 6.86 14.87 -6.30
C ALA A 317 7.28 15.94 -7.31
N TRP A 318 6.70 17.15 -7.25
CA TRP A 318 7.10 18.28 -8.10
C TRP A 318 8.55 18.68 -7.88
N THR A 319 9.00 18.70 -6.63
CA THR A 319 10.40 19.02 -6.29
C THR A 319 11.36 17.98 -6.88
N ARG A 320 11.05 16.68 -6.79
CA ARG A 320 11.84 15.61 -7.43
C ARG A 320 11.90 15.76 -8.94
N LEU A 321 10.75 16.03 -9.59
CA LEU A 321 10.70 16.26 -11.02
C LEU A 321 11.55 17.47 -11.44
N ALA A 322 11.50 18.57 -10.68
CA ALA A 322 12.31 19.75 -10.94
C ALA A 322 13.82 19.46 -10.81
N ILE A 323 14.23 18.70 -9.79
CA ILE A 323 15.64 18.29 -9.61
C ILE A 323 16.11 17.41 -10.77
N VAL A 324 15.37 16.34 -11.10
CA VAL A 324 15.74 15.42 -12.18
C VAL A 324 15.73 16.12 -13.54
N GLY A 325 14.74 16.95 -13.81
CA GLY A 325 14.67 17.76 -15.03
C GLY A 325 15.84 18.73 -15.15
N SER A 326 16.25 19.36 -14.05
CA SER A 326 17.43 20.24 -14.01
C SER A 326 18.73 19.47 -14.27
N LEU A 327 18.90 18.30 -13.64
CA LEU A 327 20.07 17.43 -13.87
C LEU A 327 20.14 16.95 -15.33
N LEU A 328 19.00 16.58 -15.93
CA LEU A 328 18.92 16.18 -17.33
C LEU A 328 19.29 17.35 -18.27
N ALA A 329 18.78 18.55 -18.01
CA ALA A 329 19.11 19.74 -18.78
C ALA A 329 20.61 20.10 -18.68
N VAL A 330 21.20 20.01 -17.48
CA VAL A 330 22.64 20.23 -17.26
C VAL A 330 23.47 19.18 -17.99
N LEU A 331 23.10 17.89 -17.91
CA LEU A 331 23.82 16.83 -18.62
C LEU A 331 23.75 17.01 -20.15
N LEU A 332 22.58 17.36 -20.69
CA LEU A 332 22.43 17.68 -22.11
C LEU A 332 23.30 18.87 -22.52
N ALA A 333 23.33 19.93 -21.71
CA ALA A 333 24.19 21.09 -21.96
C ALA A 333 25.68 20.70 -21.95
N ILE A 334 26.13 19.90 -20.99
CA ILE A 334 27.50 19.38 -20.92
C ILE A 334 27.82 18.53 -22.15
N CYS A 335 26.95 17.60 -22.55
CA CYS A 335 27.18 16.76 -23.74
C CYS A 335 27.26 17.61 -25.02
N VAL A 336 26.40 18.63 -25.18
CA VAL A 336 26.45 19.56 -26.33
C VAL A 336 27.71 20.42 -26.32
N LEU A 337 28.10 20.97 -25.17
CA LEU A 337 29.32 21.77 -25.02
C LEU A 337 30.58 20.94 -25.27
N SER A 338 30.66 19.75 -24.71
CA SER A 338 31.75 18.79 -24.95
C SER A 338 31.85 18.39 -26.41
N TRP A 339 30.71 18.11 -27.06
CA TRP A 339 30.66 17.80 -28.50
C TRP A 339 31.19 18.94 -29.34
N ARG A 340 30.71 20.15 -29.07
CA ARG A 340 31.13 21.35 -29.79
C ARG A 340 32.61 21.66 -29.53
N GLY A 341 33.11 21.38 -28.33
CA GLY A 341 34.51 21.47 -27.93
C GLY A 341 35.39 20.51 -28.72
N VAL A 342 35.07 19.22 -28.72
CA VAL A 342 35.81 18.18 -29.46
C VAL A 342 35.82 18.45 -30.96
N GLN A 343 34.68 18.87 -31.55
CA GLN A 343 34.63 19.22 -32.97
C GLN A 343 35.53 20.42 -33.31
N ARG A 344 35.54 21.47 -32.48
CA ARG A 344 36.29 22.69 -32.77
C ARG A 344 37.78 22.58 -32.45
N ARG A 345 38.16 21.91 -31.37
CA ARG A 345 39.56 21.84 -30.89
C ARG A 345 40.32 20.63 -31.40
N VAL A 346 39.66 19.51 -31.69
CA VAL A 346 40.35 18.26 -32.06
C VAL A 346 40.06 17.88 -33.51
N ALA A 347 38.78 17.65 -33.85
CA ALA A 347 38.44 17.05 -35.14
C ALA A 347 38.75 17.94 -36.34
N ARG A 348 38.34 19.23 -36.31
CA ARG A 348 38.59 20.16 -37.43
C ARG A 348 40.09 20.40 -37.69
N PRO A 349 40.92 20.72 -36.68
CA PRO A 349 42.36 20.92 -36.89
C PRO A 349 43.09 19.67 -37.41
N LEU A 350 42.74 18.47 -36.92
CA LEU A 350 43.34 17.22 -37.43
C LEU A 350 42.99 16.96 -38.89
N VAL A 351 41.76 17.24 -39.31
CA VAL A 351 41.35 17.12 -40.72
C VAL A 351 42.09 18.11 -41.60
N SER A 352 42.24 19.37 -41.16
CA SER A 352 43.00 20.37 -41.93
C SER A 352 44.50 20.05 -42.02
N LEU A 353 45.11 19.54 -40.94
CA LEU A 353 46.51 19.11 -40.94
C LEU A 353 46.74 17.91 -41.86
N LYS A 354 45.81 16.95 -41.87
CA LYS A 354 45.85 15.82 -42.80
C LYS A 354 45.80 16.32 -44.26
N SER A 355 44.86 17.20 -44.59
CA SER A 355 44.73 17.73 -45.95
C SER A 355 45.99 18.47 -46.41
N ALA A 356 46.61 19.26 -45.52
CA ALA A 356 47.86 19.95 -45.83
C ALA A 356 49.03 18.97 -46.01
N LEU A 357 49.09 17.90 -45.22
CA LEU A 357 50.10 16.84 -45.36
C LEU A 357 49.93 16.05 -46.67
N ASP A 358 48.70 15.71 -47.06
CA ASP A 358 48.41 15.06 -48.35
C ASP A 358 48.86 15.95 -49.54
N GLU A 359 48.66 17.27 -49.47
CA GLU A 359 49.15 18.22 -50.50
C GLU A 359 50.69 18.27 -50.56
N MET A 360 51.37 18.31 -49.40
CA MET A 360 52.85 18.27 -49.34
C MET A 360 53.43 16.99 -49.93
N GLN A 361 52.77 15.83 -49.73
CA GLN A 361 53.19 14.56 -50.32
C GLN A 361 53.11 14.55 -51.85
N THR A 362 52.26 15.40 -52.45
CA THR A 362 52.20 15.59 -53.91
C THR A 362 53.25 16.58 -54.44
N GLY A 363 54.14 17.09 -53.59
CA GLY A 363 55.20 18.04 -53.95
C GLY A 363 54.76 19.51 -54.01
N ASN A 364 53.54 19.82 -53.59
CA ASN A 364 53.04 21.19 -53.53
C ASN A 364 53.31 21.80 -52.15
N PHE A 365 54.40 22.56 -52.03
CA PHE A 365 54.79 23.24 -50.79
C PHE A 365 54.36 24.72 -50.73
N ALA A 366 53.57 25.21 -51.69
CA ALA A 366 53.22 26.63 -51.82
C ALA A 366 52.21 27.13 -50.77
N GLN A 367 51.40 26.23 -50.21
CA GLN A 367 50.36 26.55 -49.25
C GLN A 367 50.87 26.40 -47.81
N ALA A 368 50.65 27.41 -46.96
CA ALA A 368 51.05 27.38 -45.57
C ALA A 368 50.19 26.40 -44.75
N ILE A 369 50.80 25.76 -43.74
CA ILE A 369 50.08 24.88 -42.82
C ILE A 369 49.12 25.72 -41.95
N PRO A 370 47.81 25.39 -41.90
CA PRO A 370 46.85 26.16 -41.12
C PRO A 370 47.20 26.18 -39.63
N ALA A 371 47.37 27.38 -39.04
CA ALA A 371 47.66 27.53 -37.62
C ALA A 371 46.52 26.97 -36.75
N ALA A 372 46.84 26.03 -35.85
CA ALA A 372 45.85 25.50 -34.92
C ALA A 372 45.38 26.58 -33.92
N PRO A 373 44.10 26.58 -33.52
CA PRO A 373 43.55 27.59 -32.60
C PRO A 373 43.99 27.45 -31.13
N SER A 374 44.77 26.43 -30.76
CA SER A 374 45.26 26.17 -29.40
C SER A 374 46.76 25.80 -29.38
N PRO A 375 47.50 26.17 -28.30
CA PRO A 375 48.94 25.89 -28.15
C PRO A 375 49.23 24.48 -27.59
N ASP A 376 48.35 23.51 -27.87
CA ASP A 376 48.46 22.14 -27.39
C ASP A 376 49.32 21.27 -28.33
N GLU A 377 49.31 19.94 -28.15
CA GLU A 377 50.05 18.99 -28.97
C GLU A 377 49.69 19.08 -30.46
N ILE A 378 48.44 19.46 -30.79
CA ILE A 378 48.00 19.65 -32.18
C ILE A 378 48.59 20.96 -32.74
N GLY A 379 48.66 22.01 -31.93
CA GLY A 379 49.38 23.25 -32.28
C GLY A 379 50.87 23.05 -32.47
N SER A 380 51.52 22.28 -31.59
CA SER A 380 52.93 21.89 -31.74
C SER A 380 53.18 21.09 -33.02
N LEU A 381 52.28 20.14 -33.34
CA LEU A 381 52.33 19.36 -34.58
C LEU A 381 52.16 20.24 -35.83
N SER A 382 51.24 21.21 -35.79
CA SER A 382 51.07 22.21 -36.84
C SER A 382 52.34 23.03 -37.06
N GLY A 383 53.01 23.46 -35.98
CA GLY A 383 54.27 24.20 -36.05
C GLY A 383 55.42 23.36 -36.60
N ALA A 384 55.54 22.11 -36.17
CA ALA A 384 56.55 21.18 -36.67
C ALA A 384 56.37 20.87 -38.17
N LEU A 385 55.12 20.75 -38.64
CA LEU A 385 54.80 20.57 -40.07
C LEU A 385 55.15 21.81 -40.89
N GLU A 386 54.94 23.02 -40.35
CA GLU A 386 55.34 24.27 -41.02
C GLU A 386 56.87 24.37 -41.14
N ILE A 387 57.61 24.04 -40.07
CA ILE A 387 59.08 23.97 -40.10
C ILE A 387 59.57 22.93 -41.12
N TYR A 388 58.86 21.80 -41.25
CA TYR A 388 59.18 20.78 -42.26
C TYR A 388 58.93 21.29 -43.69
N ARG A 389 57.83 22.04 -43.92
CA ARG A 389 57.55 22.72 -45.20
C ARG A 389 58.63 23.74 -45.55
N GLU A 390 59.05 24.56 -44.59
CA GLU A 390 60.14 25.55 -44.75
C GLU A 390 61.48 24.87 -45.06
N ASN A 391 61.81 23.77 -44.39
CA ASN A 391 63.02 22.99 -44.65
C ASN A 391 62.99 22.30 -46.02
N ALA A 392 61.83 21.81 -46.47
CA ALA A 392 61.67 21.23 -47.80
C ALA A 392 61.88 22.29 -48.91
N LEU A 393 61.39 23.52 -48.69
CA LEU A 393 61.66 24.67 -49.56
C LEU A 393 63.14 25.13 -49.52
N ALA A 394 63.82 24.99 -48.38
CA ALA A 394 65.24 25.33 -48.21
C ALA A 394 66.22 24.28 -48.79
N LEU A 395 65.81 23.01 -48.88
CA LEU A 395 66.63 21.91 -49.42
C LEU A 395 66.74 21.94 -50.96
N GLU A 396 65.93 22.75 -51.65
CA GLU A 396 66.02 22.96 -53.10
C GLU A 396 67.03 24.07 -53.48
N GLN A 397 67.50 24.87 -52.51
CA GLN A 397 68.51 25.92 -52.74
C GLN A 397 69.95 25.51 -52.37
N ASN A 398 70.16 24.54 -51.48
CA ASN A 398 71.50 24.20 -50.95
C ASN A 398 72.17 22.96 -51.56
N ARG A 399 71.64 22.42 -52.68
CA ARG A 399 72.22 21.25 -53.36
C ARG A 399 73.31 21.59 -54.38
N ARG A 400 73.86 22.82 -54.37
CA ARG A 400 74.92 23.28 -55.30
C ARG A 400 76.27 23.70 -54.68
N ASP A 401 76.42 23.74 -53.34
CA ASP A 401 77.61 24.37 -52.71
C ASP A 401 78.49 23.43 -51.86
N ARG A 402 78.64 22.15 -52.23
CA ARG A 402 79.66 21.27 -51.60
C ARG A 402 80.40 20.41 -52.60
N GLU A 403 81.20 21.04 -53.45
CA GLU A 403 82.15 20.32 -54.30
C GLU A 403 83.57 20.94 -54.38
N LEU A 404 83.89 21.96 -53.56
CA LEU A 404 85.21 22.61 -53.60
C LEU A 404 85.75 22.88 -52.19
N ALA A 405 86.26 21.83 -51.54
CA ALA A 405 87.21 21.96 -50.43
C ALA A 405 88.02 20.66 -50.29
N MET A 406 88.77 20.32 -51.34
CA MET A 406 89.86 19.36 -51.25
C MET A 406 91.09 19.92 -51.97
N LEU A 407 92.21 19.86 -51.25
CA LEU A 407 93.61 19.96 -51.68
C LEU A 407 94.26 21.35 -51.72
N ALA A 408 94.89 21.71 -50.61
CA ALA A 408 96.28 22.20 -50.57
C ALA A 408 96.77 22.20 -49.12
N ASP A 409 97.60 21.22 -48.75
CA ASP A 409 99.05 21.44 -48.65
C ASP A 409 99.65 20.40 -47.70
N ALA A 410 100.53 19.59 -48.26
CA ALA A 410 101.34 18.63 -47.54
C ALA A 410 102.77 19.16 -47.58
N GLU A 411 103.33 19.53 -46.42
CA GLU A 411 104.68 19.15 -45.98
C GLU A 411 105.12 19.95 -44.74
N GLN A 412 105.25 19.26 -43.61
CA GLN A 412 106.44 19.25 -42.74
C GLN A 412 106.13 18.33 -41.54
N ALA A 413 106.54 17.07 -41.62
CA ALA A 413 107.85 16.59 -41.15
C ALA A 413 107.91 16.40 -39.62
N ALA A 414 107.54 15.18 -39.22
CA ALA A 414 108.35 14.26 -38.41
C ALA A 414 108.92 14.74 -37.07
N HIS A 415 108.18 14.44 -36.00
CA HIS A 415 108.76 13.81 -34.80
C HIS A 415 107.70 12.95 -34.10
N VAL A 416 108.13 11.93 -33.34
CA VAL A 416 107.31 10.94 -32.61
C VAL A 416 107.03 9.65 -33.40
N GLN A 417 108.10 9.00 -33.86
CA GLN A 417 108.06 7.59 -34.26
C GLN A 417 108.91 6.76 -33.29
N LYS A 418 108.48 6.69 -32.02
CA LYS A 418 108.88 5.66 -31.04
C LYS A 418 107.98 5.66 -29.80
N LEU A 419 106.65 5.55 -29.98
CA LEU A 419 105.68 5.65 -28.86
C LEU A 419 104.35 4.88 -29.03
N LEU A 420 104.28 3.93 -29.97
CA LEU A 420 103.03 3.26 -30.33
C LEU A 420 103.12 1.73 -30.27
N GLY A 421 103.70 1.19 -29.18
CA GLY A 421 103.68 -0.25 -28.88
C GLY A 421 102.72 -0.60 -27.74
N GLU A 422 102.69 0.20 -26.68
CA GLU A 422 101.95 -0.13 -25.45
C GLU A 422 100.55 0.53 -25.39
N VAL A 423 100.38 1.73 -25.97
CA VAL A 423 99.07 2.40 -26.08
C VAL A 423 98.14 1.70 -27.08
N ALA A 424 98.70 1.08 -28.13
CA ALA A 424 97.91 0.39 -29.16
C ALA A 424 97.19 -0.85 -28.61
N ASN A 425 97.80 -1.58 -27.69
CA ASN A 425 97.18 -2.74 -27.04
C ASN A 425 96.07 -2.33 -26.08
N ILE A 426 96.28 -1.26 -25.30
CA ILE A 426 95.26 -0.75 -24.37
C ILE A 426 94.04 -0.19 -25.12
N VAL A 427 94.27 0.50 -26.24
CA VAL A 427 93.19 1.00 -27.10
C VAL A 427 92.49 -0.15 -27.84
N ALA A 428 93.20 -1.23 -28.17
CA ALA A 428 92.60 -2.45 -28.72
C ALA A 428 91.72 -3.17 -27.68
N ASP A 429 92.21 -3.36 -26.45
CA ASP A 429 91.45 -3.95 -25.35
C ASP A 429 90.21 -3.09 -25.02
N ALA A 430 90.35 -1.76 -24.99
CA ALA A 430 89.24 -0.83 -24.79
C ALA A 430 88.20 -0.86 -25.93
N ARG A 431 88.64 -1.12 -27.18
CA ARG A 431 87.74 -1.30 -28.34
C ARG A 431 86.89 -2.56 -28.21
N ASP A 432 87.44 -3.59 -27.57
CA ASP A 432 86.74 -4.84 -27.27
C ASP A 432 85.97 -4.79 -25.94
N GLY A 433 85.91 -3.62 -25.29
CA GLY A 433 85.13 -3.38 -24.06
C GLY A 433 85.84 -3.82 -22.77
N ASN A 434 87.14 -4.14 -22.84
CA ASN A 434 87.96 -4.48 -21.68
C ASN A 434 88.84 -3.30 -21.27
N PHE A 435 88.47 -2.63 -20.18
CA PHE A 435 89.15 -1.43 -19.68
C PHE A 435 90.11 -1.73 -18.50
N SER A 436 90.33 -3.00 -18.15
CA SER A 436 91.19 -3.42 -17.03
C SER A 436 92.70 -3.21 -17.27
N GLY A 437 93.10 -2.97 -18.52
CA GLY A 437 94.49 -2.79 -18.93
C GLY A 437 95.12 -1.47 -18.45
N LYS A 438 96.36 -1.53 -17.94
CA LYS A 438 97.15 -0.37 -17.50
C LYS A 438 98.51 -0.33 -18.21
N ALA A 439 98.89 0.84 -18.74
CA ALA A 439 100.24 1.07 -19.26
C ALA A 439 101.22 1.37 -18.11
N GLN A 440 102.45 0.83 -18.20
CA GLN A 440 103.50 1.08 -17.22
C GLN A 440 104.19 2.44 -17.47
N VAL A 441 104.35 3.25 -16.42
CA VAL A 441 104.96 4.60 -16.49
C VAL A 441 106.50 4.54 -16.41
N GLY A 442 107.11 3.41 -16.78
CA GLY A 442 108.54 3.17 -16.58
C GLY A 442 109.43 4.07 -17.46
N GLY A 443 110.03 5.11 -16.86
CA GLY A 443 111.09 5.92 -17.49
C GLY A 443 110.63 7.02 -18.46
N MET A 444 109.37 7.45 -18.38
CA MET A 444 108.80 8.50 -19.24
C MET A 444 108.69 9.85 -18.50
N GLU A 445 109.10 10.95 -19.15
CA GLU A 445 108.98 12.33 -18.63
C GLU A 445 108.27 13.25 -19.65
N GLY A 446 107.60 14.30 -19.18
CA GLY A 446 106.92 15.30 -20.02
C GLY A 446 105.50 14.92 -20.47
N PRO A 447 104.96 15.54 -21.55
CA PRO A 447 103.55 15.42 -22.01
C PRO A 447 103.05 13.99 -22.26
N LEU A 448 103.99 13.08 -22.43
CA LEU A 448 103.76 11.68 -22.70
C LEU A 448 103.34 10.87 -21.47
N LYS A 449 103.91 11.22 -20.32
CA LYS A 449 103.53 10.66 -19.03
C LYS A 449 102.10 11.08 -18.68
N GLU A 450 101.77 12.35 -18.90
CA GLU A 450 100.41 12.89 -18.72
C GLU A 450 99.38 12.18 -19.62
N LEU A 451 99.75 11.85 -20.86
CA LEU A 451 98.89 11.09 -21.77
C LEU A 451 98.64 9.65 -21.28
N VAL A 452 99.70 8.93 -20.85
CA VAL A 452 99.58 7.55 -20.34
C VAL A 452 98.81 7.51 -19.02
N GLU A 453 99.07 8.46 -18.12
CA GLU A 453 98.32 8.62 -16.86
C GLU A 453 96.85 8.95 -17.13
N GLY A 454 96.55 9.84 -18.09
CA GLY A 454 95.18 10.16 -18.51
C GLY A 454 94.44 8.97 -19.14
N ILE A 455 95.11 8.17 -19.97
CA ILE A 455 94.53 6.94 -20.54
C ILE A 455 94.24 5.91 -19.44
N ASN A 456 95.16 5.73 -18.49
CA ASN A 456 94.96 4.84 -17.35
C ASN A 456 93.82 5.32 -16.43
N GLU A 457 93.65 6.63 -16.24
CA GLU A 457 92.54 7.22 -15.48
C GLU A 457 91.20 7.01 -16.19
N ILE A 458 91.14 7.27 -17.50
CA ILE A 458 89.93 7.02 -18.31
C ILE A 458 89.55 5.54 -18.24
N ASN A 459 90.50 4.63 -18.45
CA ASN A 459 90.26 3.20 -18.34
C ASN A 459 89.77 2.79 -16.95
N ALA A 460 90.40 3.27 -15.88
CA ALA A 460 89.98 2.95 -14.52
C ALA A 460 88.55 3.45 -14.21
N VAL A 461 88.18 4.64 -14.68
CA VAL A 461 86.83 5.20 -14.50
C VAL A 461 85.81 4.43 -15.33
N VAL A 462 86.11 4.15 -16.61
CA VAL A 462 85.21 3.40 -17.50
C VAL A 462 85.04 1.97 -17.01
N ASP A 463 86.12 1.25 -16.70
CA ASP A 463 86.10 -0.13 -16.17
C ASP A 463 85.27 -0.24 -14.89
N GLY A 464 85.53 0.67 -13.94
CA GLY A 464 84.78 0.74 -12.68
C GLY A 464 83.29 1.02 -12.91
N ALA A 465 82.97 2.02 -13.75
CA ALA A 465 81.59 2.37 -14.09
C ALA A 465 80.85 1.24 -14.80
N THR A 466 81.43 0.65 -15.84
CA THR A 466 80.80 -0.43 -16.60
C THR A 466 80.63 -1.69 -15.77
N THR A 467 81.59 -2.00 -14.89
CA THR A 467 81.51 -3.16 -14.00
C THR A 467 80.40 -2.98 -12.95
N GLU A 468 80.33 -1.81 -12.28
CA GLU A 468 79.30 -1.54 -11.28
C GLU A 468 77.91 -1.46 -11.91
N PHE A 469 77.75 -0.81 -13.07
CA PHE A 469 76.46 -0.75 -13.77
C PHE A 469 76.02 -2.11 -14.30
N ALA A 470 76.92 -2.92 -14.86
CA ALA A 470 76.60 -4.28 -15.27
C ALA A 470 76.16 -5.13 -14.07
N GLY A 471 76.83 -4.99 -12.93
CA GLY A 471 76.43 -5.64 -11.67
C GLY A 471 75.04 -5.21 -11.21
N ALA A 472 74.76 -3.90 -11.17
CA ALA A 472 73.45 -3.37 -10.79
C ALA A 472 72.33 -3.82 -11.75
N LEU A 473 72.56 -3.76 -13.07
CA LEU A 473 71.60 -4.23 -14.07
C LEU A 473 71.38 -5.74 -14.00
N SER A 474 72.43 -6.52 -13.72
CA SER A 474 72.32 -7.97 -13.51
C SER A 474 71.53 -8.30 -12.24
N ALA A 475 71.68 -7.51 -11.17
CA ALA A 475 70.87 -7.64 -9.97
C ALA A 475 69.39 -7.34 -10.24
N ILE A 476 69.09 -6.25 -10.96
CA ILE A 476 67.73 -5.90 -11.40
C ILE A 476 67.11 -7.03 -12.23
N ALA A 477 67.85 -7.58 -13.20
CA ALA A 477 67.41 -8.70 -14.02
C ALA A 477 67.15 -9.98 -13.20
N GLY A 478 67.91 -10.18 -12.12
CA GLY A 478 67.70 -11.26 -11.15
C GLY A 478 66.59 -11.00 -10.14
N GLY A 479 65.88 -9.87 -10.22
CA GLY A 479 64.83 -9.47 -9.27
C GLY A 479 65.36 -8.87 -7.96
N ASP A 480 66.66 -8.66 -7.82
CA ASP A 480 67.25 -8.00 -6.66
C ASP A 480 67.27 -6.48 -6.85
N LEU A 481 66.24 -5.83 -6.31
CA LEU A 481 66.06 -4.38 -6.33
C LEU A 481 66.70 -3.71 -5.10
N THR A 482 67.54 -4.42 -4.34
CA THR A 482 68.26 -3.85 -3.18
C THR A 482 69.61 -3.25 -3.55
N ASN A 483 70.20 -3.69 -4.66
CA ASN A 483 71.48 -3.17 -5.13
C ASN A 483 71.32 -1.76 -5.71
N ARG A 484 72.20 -0.85 -5.28
CA ARG A 484 72.31 0.53 -5.77
C ARG A 484 73.73 0.79 -6.26
N VAL A 485 73.86 1.70 -7.21
CA VAL A 485 75.17 2.21 -7.62
C VAL A 485 75.58 3.29 -6.62
N GLU A 486 76.60 3.04 -5.82
CA GLU A 486 77.03 3.90 -4.71
C GLU A 486 78.19 4.82 -5.10
N THR A 487 79.04 4.40 -6.04
CA THR A 487 80.21 5.18 -6.45
C THR A 487 79.83 6.56 -7.00
N ALA A 488 80.62 7.58 -6.65
CA ALA A 488 80.41 8.96 -7.06
C ALA A 488 81.04 9.21 -8.46
N TYR A 489 80.24 9.05 -9.51
CA TYR A 489 80.64 9.38 -10.88
C TYR A 489 80.40 10.86 -11.22
N ARG A 490 80.98 11.33 -12.33
CA ARG A 490 80.79 12.69 -12.87
C ARG A 490 80.33 12.64 -14.33
N GLY A 491 79.71 13.72 -14.80
CA GLY A 491 79.24 13.83 -16.19
C GLY A 491 78.22 12.75 -16.57
N ARG A 492 78.33 12.18 -17.78
CA ARG A 492 77.38 11.18 -18.31
C ARG A 492 77.26 9.91 -17.46
N PHE A 493 78.31 9.50 -16.76
CA PHE A 493 78.24 8.35 -15.85
C PHE A 493 77.44 8.65 -14.57
N ALA A 494 77.44 9.91 -14.11
CA ALA A 494 76.56 10.34 -13.01
C ALA A 494 75.08 10.31 -13.44
N ASP A 495 74.79 10.79 -14.66
CA ASP A 495 73.44 10.74 -15.24
C ASP A 495 72.95 9.28 -15.36
N LEU A 496 73.81 8.37 -15.83
CA LEU A 496 73.49 6.94 -15.95
C LEU A 496 73.27 6.26 -14.59
N LYS A 497 74.13 6.53 -13.60
CA LYS A 497 73.90 6.12 -12.20
C LYS A 497 72.52 6.57 -11.71
N GLY A 498 72.18 7.85 -11.93
CA GLY A 498 70.90 8.43 -11.54
C GLY A 498 69.73 7.68 -12.18
N ALA A 499 69.79 7.44 -13.49
CA ALA A 499 68.76 6.71 -14.21
C ALA A 499 68.62 5.24 -13.75
N ILE A 500 69.73 4.54 -13.47
CA ILE A 500 69.71 3.18 -12.95
C ILE A 500 69.04 3.16 -11.57
N ASN A 501 69.51 3.98 -10.63
CA ASN A 501 68.95 4.01 -9.27
C ASN A 501 67.47 4.43 -9.26
N GLU A 502 67.08 5.42 -10.06
CA GLU A 502 65.67 5.82 -10.21
C GLU A 502 64.80 4.68 -10.77
N THR A 503 65.34 3.88 -11.69
CA THR A 503 64.65 2.68 -12.20
C THR A 503 64.43 1.66 -11.09
N VAL A 504 65.43 1.42 -10.24
CA VAL A 504 65.29 0.50 -9.10
C VAL A 504 64.26 1.00 -8.09
N ASP A 505 64.26 2.30 -7.77
CA ASP A 505 63.30 2.91 -6.86
C ASP A 505 61.87 2.75 -7.38
N ARG A 506 61.60 3.10 -8.65
CA ARG A 506 60.28 2.95 -9.27
C ARG A 506 59.80 1.50 -9.30
N LEU A 507 60.68 0.55 -9.61
CA LEU A 507 60.34 -0.88 -9.60
C LEU A 507 60.06 -1.38 -8.18
N SER A 508 60.86 -0.96 -7.19
CA SER A 508 60.64 -1.31 -5.77
C SER A 508 59.32 -0.76 -5.24
N ASP A 509 58.98 0.48 -5.56
CA ASP A 509 57.71 1.10 -5.17
C ASP A 509 56.51 0.40 -5.84
N THR A 510 56.65 0.03 -7.11
CA THR A 510 55.61 -0.71 -7.84
C THR A 510 55.38 -2.09 -7.23
N VAL A 511 56.45 -2.85 -6.96
CA VAL A 511 56.39 -4.17 -6.31
C VAL A 511 55.76 -4.08 -4.93
N ALA A 512 56.17 -3.10 -4.11
CA ALA A 512 55.60 -2.87 -2.78
C ALA A 512 54.10 -2.54 -2.85
N THR A 513 53.70 -1.67 -3.79
CA THR A 513 52.28 -1.32 -4.01
C THR A 513 51.46 -2.55 -4.42
N ILE A 514 52.00 -3.41 -5.28
CA ILE A 514 51.35 -4.67 -5.68
C ILE A 514 51.19 -5.60 -4.48
N GLN A 515 52.21 -5.74 -3.61
CA GLN A 515 52.12 -6.58 -2.41
C GLN A 515 51.04 -6.09 -1.44
N THR A 516 50.99 -4.79 -1.14
CA THR A 516 49.93 -4.20 -0.28
C THR A 516 48.55 -4.40 -0.89
N THR A 517 48.38 -4.05 -2.18
CA THR A 517 47.09 -4.19 -2.87
C THR A 517 46.62 -5.64 -2.90
N SER A 518 47.54 -6.60 -3.13
CA SER A 518 47.21 -8.02 -3.14
C SER A 518 46.77 -8.53 -1.77
N ALA A 519 47.37 -8.03 -0.70
CA ALA A 519 46.96 -8.35 0.67
C ALA A 519 45.54 -7.83 0.99
N ASP A 520 45.24 -6.59 0.59
CA ASP A 520 43.93 -5.97 0.78
C ASP A 520 42.84 -6.71 0.00
N VAL A 521 43.09 -7.02 -1.28
CA VAL A 521 42.15 -7.82 -2.09
C VAL A 521 41.99 -9.22 -1.51
N GLY A 522 43.03 -9.80 -0.90
CA GLY A 522 42.95 -11.11 -0.25
C GLY A 522 42.10 -11.12 1.02
N LEU A 523 42.13 -10.02 1.78
CA LEU A 523 41.21 -9.81 2.90
C LEU A 523 39.77 -9.65 2.42
N ALA A 524 39.54 -8.81 1.41
CA ALA A 524 38.21 -8.62 0.82
C ALA A 524 37.62 -9.94 0.26
N ALA A 525 38.44 -10.77 -0.40
CA ALA A 525 38.01 -12.08 -0.88
C ALA A 525 37.55 -13.01 0.26
N ARG A 526 38.26 -13.02 1.40
CA ARG A 526 37.84 -13.80 2.59
C ARG A 526 36.56 -13.26 3.21
N GLU A 527 36.40 -11.95 3.28
CA GLU A 527 35.17 -11.31 3.78
C GLU A 527 33.97 -11.66 2.90
N ILE A 528 34.12 -11.61 1.56
CA ILE A 528 33.07 -12.03 0.62
C ILE A 528 32.69 -13.50 0.85
N ASN A 529 33.68 -14.38 1.06
CA ASN A 529 33.42 -15.81 1.28
C ASN A 529 32.66 -16.07 2.58
N MET A 530 33.00 -15.35 3.67
CA MET A 530 32.24 -15.41 4.92
C MET A 530 30.83 -14.83 4.76
N GLY A 531 30.67 -13.75 4.00
CA GLY A 531 29.35 -13.18 3.69
C GLY A 531 28.48 -14.11 2.85
N ALA A 532 29.07 -14.85 1.91
CA ALA A 532 28.36 -15.88 1.15
C ALA A 532 27.92 -17.04 2.07
N ASP A 533 28.79 -17.54 2.94
CA ASP A 533 28.42 -18.59 3.92
C ASP A 533 27.27 -18.15 4.85
N ASP A 534 27.28 -16.91 5.34
CA ASP A 534 26.18 -16.34 6.13
C ASP A 534 24.88 -16.24 5.33
N LEU A 535 24.97 -15.75 4.09
CA LEU A 535 23.81 -15.69 3.18
C LEU A 535 23.23 -17.08 2.91
N SER A 536 24.09 -18.10 2.74
CA SER A 536 23.65 -19.49 2.55
C SER A 536 22.82 -20.00 3.73
N LYS A 537 23.34 -19.83 4.96
CA LYS A 537 22.64 -20.27 6.18
C LYS A 537 21.30 -19.57 6.36
N ARG A 538 21.26 -18.26 6.13
CA ARG A 538 20.00 -17.49 6.20
C ARG A 538 19.02 -17.90 5.11
N THR A 539 19.51 -18.28 3.93
CA THR A 539 18.67 -18.77 2.83
C THR A 539 18.06 -20.13 3.17
N GLU A 540 18.81 -21.02 3.84
CA GLU A 540 18.30 -22.30 4.35
C GLU A 540 17.21 -22.11 5.43
N GLU A 541 17.45 -21.20 6.40
CA GLU A 541 16.45 -20.84 7.41
C GLU A 541 15.18 -20.24 6.79
N GLN A 542 15.36 -19.39 5.77
CA GLN A 542 14.25 -18.79 5.03
C GLN A 542 13.46 -19.82 4.23
N ALA A 543 14.14 -20.79 3.58
CA ALA A 543 13.48 -21.89 2.88
C ALA A 543 12.61 -22.71 3.83
N SER A 544 13.13 -23.07 5.01
CA SER A 544 12.35 -23.80 6.02
C SER A 544 11.13 -23.02 6.51
N SER A 545 11.27 -21.70 6.68
CA SER A 545 10.14 -20.84 7.08
C SER A 545 9.08 -20.71 5.98
N LEU A 546 9.51 -20.72 4.71
CA LEU A 546 8.63 -20.69 3.55
C LEU A 546 7.86 -22.00 3.39
N GLU A 547 8.47 -23.16 3.65
CA GLU A 547 7.78 -24.45 3.65
C GLU A 547 6.63 -24.48 4.68
N GLU A 548 6.88 -23.99 5.91
CA GLU A 548 5.84 -23.90 6.95
C GLU A 548 4.74 -22.91 6.56
N THR A 549 5.10 -21.79 5.94
CA THR A 549 4.14 -20.78 5.45
C THR A 549 3.29 -21.35 4.31
N ALA A 550 3.88 -22.12 3.40
CA ALA A 550 3.16 -22.77 2.30
C ALA A 550 2.14 -23.79 2.85
N ALA A 551 2.57 -24.65 3.78
CA ALA A 551 1.71 -25.67 4.39
C ALA A 551 0.52 -25.05 5.13
N THR A 552 0.76 -24.00 5.92
CA THR A 552 -0.32 -23.28 6.62
C THR A 552 -1.25 -22.55 5.67
N THR A 553 -0.73 -22.02 4.56
CA THR A 553 -1.55 -21.40 3.49
C THR A 553 -2.47 -22.43 2.81
N GLU A 554 -1.96 -23.64 2.53
CA GLU A 554 -2.78 -24.74 1.99
C GLU A 554 -3.88 -25.18 2.97
N GLU A 555 -3.56 -25.29 4.25
CA GLU A 555 -4.54 -25.63 5.30
C GLU A 555 -5.64 -24.56 5.42
N LEU A 556 -5.26 -23.28 5.39
CA LEU A 556 -6.19 -22.16 5.36
C LEU A 556 -7.08 -22.19 4.12
N ALA A 557 -6.52 -22.47 2.94
CA ALA A 557 -7.27 -22.60 1.68
C ALA A 557 -8.36 -23.67 1.80
N ALA A 558 -8.00 -24.83 2.36
CA ALA A 558 -8.93 -25.93 2.59
C ALA A 558 -10.06 -25.54 3.57
N SER A 559 -9.73 -24.86 4.67
CA SER A 559 -10.67 -24.41 5.69
C SER A 559 -11.66 -23.35 5.16
N VAL A 560 -11.17 -22.37 4.40
CA VAL A 560 -12.01 -21.34 3.77
C VAL A 560 -12.95 -21.96 2.74
N LYS A 561 -12.47 -22.89 1.92
CA LYS A 561 -13.32 -23.62 0.96
C LYS A 561 -14.39 -24.44 1.66
N ALA A 562 -14.05 -25.11 2.76
CA ALA A 562 -15.02 -25.85 3.58
C ALA A 562 -16.07 -24.91 4.19
N SER A 563 -15.66 -23.73 4.67
CA SER A 563 -16.56 -22.71 5.24
C SER A 563 -17.52 -22.13 4.19
N ALA A 564 -17.03 -21.87 2.98
CA ALA A 564 -17.85 -21.42 1.86
C ALA A 564 -18.91 -22.48 1.48
N GLN A 565 -18.53 -23.76 1.47
CA GLN A 565 -19.47 -24.85 1.18
C GLN A 565 -20.51 -25.02 2.30
N ALA A 566 -20.07 -25.02 3.56
CA ALA A 566 -20.98 -25.10 4.71
C ALA A 566 -21.98 -23.95 4.74
N SER A 567 -21.56 -22.74 4.33
CA SER A 567 -22.45 -21.58 4.20
C SER A 567 -23.51 -21.80 3.13
N LYS A 568 -23.15 -22.34 1.95
CA LYS A 568 -24.14 -22.68 0.91
C LYS A 568 -25.16 -23.70 1.39
N ASP A 569 -24.72 -24.72 2.13
CA ASP A 569 -25.62 -25.74 2.67
C ASP A 569 -26.53 -25.16 3.76
N ALA A 570 -26.01 -24.30 4.64
CA ALA A 570 -26.80 -23.61 5.65
C ALA A 570 -27.84 -22.66 5.03
N ALA A 571 -27.51 -21.97 3.93
CA ALA A 571 -28.45 -21.10 3.21
C ALA A 571 -29.64 -21.89 2.66
N ARG A 572 -29.39 -23.08 2.07
CA ARG A 572 -30.43 -23.98 1.59
C ARG A 572 -31.35 -24.45 2.72
N ILE A 573 -30.79 -24.83 3.87
CA ILE A 573 -31.57 -25.26 5.03
C ILE A 573 -32.42 -24.11 5.58
N ALA A 574 -31.89 -22.88 5.61
CA ALA A 574 -32.64 -21.70 6.01
C ALA A 574 -33.83 -21.44 5.06
N ASP A 575 -33.64 -21.63 3.75
CA ASP A 575 -34.71 -21.53 2.76
C ASP A 575 -35.82 -22.57 2.97
N GLU A 576 -35.46 -23.82 3.19
CA GLU A 576 -36.42 -24.89 3.53
C GLU A 576 -37.22 -24.56 4.80
N ALA A 577 -36.56 -24.00 5.83
CA ALA A 577 -37.21 -23.57 7.06
C ALA A 577 -38.15 -22.36 6.85
N MET A 578 -37.79 -21.41 5.98
CA MET A 578 -38.65 -20.29 5.60
C MET A 578 -39.92 -20.78 4.89
N GLN A 579 -39.77 -21.67 3.91
CA GLN A 579 -40.91 -22.26 3.20
C GLN A 579 -41.85 -23.03 4.14
N ALA A 580 -41.29 -23.79 5.09
CA ALA A 580 -42.08 -24.50 6.09
C ALA A 580 -42.86 -23.53 7.01
N ALA A 581 -42.23 -22.45 7.45
CA ALA A 581 -42.87 -21.43 8.29
C ALA A 581 -43.97 -20.66 7.54
N GLU A 582 -43.76 -20.33 6.26
CA GLU A 582 -44.75 -19.66 5.40
C GLU A 582 -45.98 -20.55 5.16
N ASN A 583 -45.75 -21.83 4.84
CA ASN A 583 -46.82 -22.82 4.69
C ASN A 583 -47.60 -22.99 6.00
N GLY A 584 -46.90 -23.09 7.13
CA GLY A 584 -47.52 -23.16 8.46
C GLY A 584 -48.36 -21.92 8.76
N GLY A 585 -47.86 -20.72 8.43
CA GLY A 585 -48.58 -19.47 8.61
C GLY A 585 -49.87 -19.41 7.78
N THR A 586 -49.82 -19.90 6.55
CA THR A 586 -51.00 -20.03 5.68
C THR A 586 -52.05 -20.97 6.28
N ILE A 587 -51.63 -22.13 6.78
CA ILE A 587 -52.51 -23.10 7.44
C ILE A 587 -53.15 -22.49 8.70
N ALA A 588 -52.37 -21.77 9.51
CA ALA A 588 -52.88 -21.07 10.69
C ALA A 588 -53.92 -20.01 10.32
N GLY A 589 -53.69 -19.24 9.25
CA GLY A 589 -54.67 -18.28 8.72
C GLY A 589 -55.98 -18.95 8.29
N GLN A 590 -55.90 -20.04 7.54
CA GLN A 590 -57.08 -20.83 7.14
C GLN A 590 -57.85 -21.39 8.35
N ALA A 591 -57.14 -21.80 9.40
CA ALA A 591 -57.75 -22.29 10.63
C ALA A 591 -58.46 -21.16 11.41
N VAL A 592 -57.89 -19.95 11.48
CA VAL A 592 -58.57 -18.77 12.05
C VAL A 592 -59.84 -18.45 11.28
N ASP A 593 -59.79 -18.44 9.94
CA ASP A 593 -60.97 -18.19 9.11
C ASP A 593 -62.07 -19.24 9.31
N ALA A 594 -61.68 -20.51 9.48
CA ALA A 594 -62.62 -21.59 9.77
C ALA A 594 -63.30 -21.40 11.14
N MET A 595 -62.54 -21.06 12.17
CA MET A 595 -63.06 -20.81 13.51
C MET A 595 -63.97 -19.57 13.56
N ALA A 596 -63.65 -18.50 12.81
CA ALA A 596 -64.51 -17.32 12.69
C ALA A 596 -65.87 -17.66 12.04
N ARG A 597 -65.90 -18.59 11.07
CA ARG A 597 -67.17 -19.09 10.51
C ARG A 597 -67.97 -19.90 11.54
N ILE A 598 -67.30 -20.69 12.38
CA ILE A 598 -67.95 -21.44 13.47
C ILE A 598 -68.55 -20.48 14.50
N GLU A 599 -67.80 -19.46 14.94
CA GLU A 599 -68.28 -18.42 15.85
C GLU A 599 -69.54 -17.72 15.27
N SER A 600 -69.49 -17.32 13.99
CA SER A 600 -70.65 -16.71 13.32
C SER A 600 -71.86 -17.66 13.23
N ALA A 601 -71.64 -18.94 12.97
CA ALA A 601 -72.70 -19.94 12.94
C ALA A 601 -73.33 -20.14 14.33
N SER A 602 -72.51 -20.23 15.38
CA SER A 602 -72.97 -20.35 16.77
C SER A 602 -73.76 -19.12 17.23
N GLN A 603 -73.37 -17.91 16.82
CA GLN A 603 -74.14 -16.70 17.11
C GLN A 603 -75.52 -16.74 16.45
N LYS A 604 -75.60 -17.16 15.18
CA LYS A 604 -76.89 -17.32 14.49
C LYS A 604 -77.77 -18.37 15.18
N ILE A 605 -77.18 -19.46 15.68
CA ILE A 605 -77.91 -20.45 16.47
C ILE A 605 -78.44 -19.80 17.76
N SER A 606 -77.63 -19.02 18.48
CA SER A 606 -78.07 -18.30 19.69
C SER A 606 -79.26 -17.38 19.42
N ASP A 607 -79.24 -16.65 18.30
CA ASP A 607 -80.36 -15.78 17.88
C ASP A 607 -81.63 -16.58 17.60
N ILE A 608 -81.52 -17.75 16.94
CA ILE A 608 -82.66 -18.66 16.69
C ILE A 608 -83.23 -19.18 18.01
N ILE A 609 -82.37 -19.59 18.95
CA ILE A 609 -82.80 -20.07 20.27
C ILE A 609 -83.53 -18.98 21.05
N ARG A 610 -83.09 -17.72 20.95
CA ARG A 610 -83.81 -16.58 21.54
C ARG A 610 -85.21 -16.41 20.95
N VAL A 611 -85.36 -16.52 19.63
CA VAL A 611 -86.67 -16.50 18.97
C VAL A 611 -87.56 -17.66 19.45
N ILE A 612 -87.00 -18.86 19.66
CA ILE A 612 -87.74 -20.00 20.20
C ILE A 612 -88.22 -19.73 21.63
N ASP A 613 -87.39 -19.14 22.50
CA ASP A 613 -87.80 -18.74 23.85
C ASP A 613 -88.91 -17.68 23.83
N ASP A 614 -88.82 -16.70 22.91
CA ASP A 614 -89.86 -15.69 22.70
C ASP A 614 -91.19 -16.32 22.23
N ILE A 615 -91.14 -17.28 21.31
CA ILE A 615 -92.33 -18.04 20.86
C ILE A 615 -92.93 -18.84 22.02
N ALA A 616 -92.08 -19.50 22.82
CA ALA A 616 -92.52 -20.24 24.00
C ALA A 616 -93.21 -19.31 25.01
N PHE A 617 -92.65 -18.12 25.26
CA PHE A 617 -93.24 -17.11 26.12
C PHE A 617 -94.61 -16.61 25.61
N GLN A 618 -94.71 -16.29 24.32
CA GLN A 618 -95.96 -15.88 23.69
C GLN A 618 -97.02 -17.00 23.76
N THR A 619 -96.63 -18.24 23.52
CA THR A 619 -97.50 -19.42 23.61
C THR A 619 -98.01 -19.62 25.04
N ASN A 620 -97.16 -19.42 26.05
CA ASN A 620 -97.53 -19.47 27.46
C ASN A 620 -98.54 -18.37 27.83
N LEU A 621 -98.43 -17.16 27.28
CA LEU A 621 -99.40 -16.08 27.46
C LEU A 621 -100.74 -16.36 26.76
N LEU A 622 -100.72 -16.89 25.53
CA LEU A 622 -101.91 -17.32 24.80
C LEU A 622 -102.66 -18.43 25.55
N ALA A 623 -101.93 -19.41 26.07
CA ALA A 623 -102.46 -20.49 26.87
C ALA A 623 -103.09 -19.99 28.18
N LEU A 624 -102.47 -19.01 28.84
CA LEU A 624 -103.06 -18.35 30.01
C LEU A 624 -104.38 -17.63 29.64
N ASN A 625 -104.40 -16.87 28.56
CA ASN A 625 -105.61 -16.18 28.09
C ASN A 625 -106.73 -17.18 27.76
N ALA A 626 -106.39 -18.29 27.09
CA ALA A 626 -107.32 -19.37 26.79
C ALA A 626 -107.85 -20.06 28.05
N ALA A 627 -107.01 -20.29 29.06
CA ALA A 627 -107.42 -20.85 30.35
C ALA A 627 -108.39 -19.92 31.10
N VAL A 628 -108.16 -18.60 31.04
CA VAL A 628 -109.05 -17.59 31.61
C VAL A 628 -110.40 -17.59 30.90
N GLU A 629 -110.44 -17.61 29.57
CA GLU A 629 -111.69 -17.63 28.81
C GLU A 629 -112.45 -18.95 28.99
N ALA A 630 -111.73 -20.08 29.10
CA ALA A 630 -112.31 -21.37 29.45
C ALA A 630 -112.95 -21.38 30.84
N ALA A 631 -112.32 -20.74 31.84
CA ALA A 631 -112.90 -20.56 33.16
C ALA A 631 -114.14 -19.65 33.12
N ARG A 632 -114.16 -18.65 32.23
CA ARG A 632 -115.28 -17.73 32.01
C ARG A 632 -116.50 -18.41 31.38
N ALA A 633 -116.27 -19.42 30.54
CA ALA A 633 -117.30 -20.23 29.89
C ALA A 633 -117.95 -21.31 30.80
N GLY A 634 -117.49 -21.47 32.05
CA GLY A 634 -118.07 -22.39 33.02
C GLY A 634 -117.97 -23.88 32.60
N ASP A 635 -119.07 -24.63 32.75
CA ASP A 635 -119.07 -26.08 32.47
C ASP A 635 -118.79 -26.43 30.99
N ALA A 636 -119.11 -25.54 30.06
CA ALA A 636 -118.83 -25.73 28.63
C ALA A 636 -117.33 -25.58 28.28
N GLY A 637 -116.55 -24.92 29.15
CA GLY A 637 -115.12 -24.64 28.95
C GLY A 637 -114.16 -25.68 29.53
N LYS A 638 -114.64 -26.69 30.27
CA LYS A 638 -113.79 -27.67 30.98
C LYS A 638 -112.77 -28.39 30.09
N GLY A 639 -113.17 -28.80 28.88
CA GLY A 639 -112.27 -29.43 27.91
C GLY A 639 -111.19 -28.47 27.38
N PHE A 640 -111.56 -27.21 27.12
CA PHE A 640 -110.63 -26.17 26.69
C PHE A 640 -109.64 -25.79 27.80
N ALA A 641 -110.05 -25.77 29.06
CA ALA A 641 -109.18 -25.47 30.20
C ALA A 641 -108.04 -26.49 30.34
N VAL A 642 -108.33 -27.79 30.14
CA VAL A 642 -107.31 -28.85 30.17
C VAL A 642 -106.32 -28.67 29.02
N VAL A 643 -106.80 -28.44 27.79
CA VAL A 643 -105.93 -28.19 26.63
C VAL A 643 -105.06 -26.94 26.85
N ALA A 644 -105.64 -25.87 27.39
CA ALA A 644 -104.89 -24.64 27.71
C ALA A 644 -103.81 -24.88 28.78
N SER A 645 -104.09 -25.68 29.81
CA SER A 645 -103.07 -26.06 30.80
C SER A 645 -101.95 -26.89 30.18
N GLU A 646 -102.26 -27.84 29.28
CA GLU A 646 -101.26 -28.68 28.63
C GLU A 646 -100.37 -27.87 27.67
N VAL A 647 -100.97 -26.96 26.88
CA VAL A 647 -100.22 -26.03 26.01
C VAL A 647 -99.33 -25.11 26.84
N ARG A 648 -99.79 -24.67 28.01
CA ARG A 648 -98.99 -23.85 28.93
C ARG A 648 -97.78 -24.62 29.45
N THR A 649 -97.97 -25.85 29.92
CA THR A 649 -96.87 -26.71 30.41
C THR A 649 -95.86 -27.00 29.29
N LEU A 650 -96.33 -27.27 28.08
CA LEU A 650 -95.46 -27.48 26.91
C LEU A 650 -94.64 -26.22 26.58
N ALA A 651 -95.25 -25.05 26.65
CA ALA A 651 -94.58 -23.77 26.44
C ALA A 651 -93.53 -23.49 27.52
N GLN A 652 -93.81 -23.76 28.79
CA GLN A 652 -92.83 -23.65 29.87
C GLN A 652 -91.64 -24.60 29.67
N ARG A 653 -91.89 -25.87 29.32
CA ARG A 653 -90.83 -26.85 29.01
C ARG A 653 -90.00 -26.43 27.80
N SER A 654 -90.61 -25.80 26.80
CA SER A 654 -89.91 -25.31 25.61
C SER A 654 -89.01 -24.11 25.93
N SER A 655 -89.46 -23.20 26.80
CA SER A 655 -88.65 -22.07 27.29
C SER A 655 -87.45 -22.54 28.13
N GLU A 656 -87.67 -23.52 29.01
CA GLU A 656 -86.59 -24.11 29.81
C GLU A 656 -85.53 -24.79 28.93
N ALA A 657 -85.96 -25.63 27.96
CA ALA A 657 -85.05 -26.26 27.01
C ALA A 657 -84.30 -25.22 26.12
N ALA A 658 -84.97 -24.14 25.70
CA ALA A 658 -84.33 -23.07 24.96
C ALA A 658 -83.24 -22.37 25.79
N LYS A 659 -83.48 -22.12 27.08
CA LYS A 659 -82.49 -21.53 27.99
C LYS A 659 -81.29 -22.46 28.22
N ASP A 660 -81.52 -23.76 28.38
CA ASP A 660 -80.43 -24.74 28.52
C ASP A 660 -79.55 -24.78 27.26
N ILE A 661 -80.16 -24.82 26.06
CA ILE A 661 -79.43 -24.77 24.79
C ILE A 661 -78.69 -23.44 24.66
N SER A 662 -79.30 -22.32 25.04
CA SER A 662 -78.63 -21.01 25.04
C SER A 662 -77.40 -21.01 25.93
N GLY A 663 -77.46 -21.65 27.10
CA GLY A 663 -76.32 -21.82 28.00
C GLY A 663 -75.19 -22.63 27.35
N LEU A 664 -75.51 -23.76 26.72
CA LEU A 664 -74.54 -24.59 26.00
C LEU A 664 -73.87 -23.84 24.84
N ILE A 665 -74.65 -23.12 24.03
CA ILE A 665 -74.12 -22.33 22.90
C ILE A 665 -73.24 -21.18 23.40
N SER A 666 -73.63 -20.52 24.49
CA SER A 666 -72.79 -19.49 25.11
C SER A 666 -71.45 -20.06 25.58
N SER A 667 -71.44 -21.25 26.18
CA SER A 667 -70.21 -21.93 26.58
C SER A 667 -69.36 -22.32 25.36
N SER A 668 -69.98 -22.84 24.30
CA SER A 668 -69.26 -23.16 23.05
C SER A 668 -68.65 -21.93 22.39
N ASN A 669 -69.30 -20.76 22.46
CA ASN A 669 -68.73 -19.51 21.95
C ASN A 669 -67.45 -19.10 22.71
N VAL A 670 -67.41 -19.31 24.03
CA VAL A 670 -66.21 -19.05 24.83
C VAL A 670 -65.05 -19.95 24.39
N GLU A 671 -65.29 -21.26 24.27
CA GLU A 671 -64.28 -22.24 23.83
C GLU A 671 -63.77 -21.96 22.41
N VAL A 672 -64.66 -21.61 21.48
CA VAL A 672 -64.27 -21.22 20.11
C VAL A 672 -63.43 -19.94 20.14
N GLY A 673 -63.79 -18.95 20.96
CA GLY A 673 -63.01 -17.72 21.12
C GLY A 673 -61.60 -17.97 21.65
N GLU A 674 -61.44 -18.87 22.64
CA GLU A 674 -60.12 -19.29 23.13
C GLU A 674 -59.32 -20.05 22.05
N GLY A 675 -59.98 -20.93 21.30
CA GLY A 675 -59.37 -21.64 20.16
C GLY A 675 -58.84 -20.68 19.08
N VAL A 676 -59.63 -19.68 18.69
CA VAL A 676 -59.20 -18.62 17.74
C VAL A 676 -57.95 -17.91 18.25
N LYS A 677 -57.92 -17.57 19.54
CA LYS A 677 -56.79 -16.87 20.16
C LYS A 677 -55.50 -17.71 20.10
N LEU A 678 -55.57 -19.00 20.43
CA LEU A 678 -54.42 -19.90 20.38
C LEU A 678 -53.88 -20.09 18.95
N VAL A 679 -54.76 -20.28 17.97
CA VAL A 679 -54.35 -20.42 16.56
C VAL A 679 -53.73 -19.13 16.03
N ARG A 680 -54.27 -17.96 16.38
CA ARG A 680 -53.67 -16.66 16.03
C ARG A 680 -52.28 -16.52 16.65
N GLN A 681 -52.11 -16.89 17.92
CA GLN A 681 -50.79 -16.88 18.57
C GLN A 681 -49.79 -17.82 17.88
N ALA A 682 -50.22 -19.00 17.43
CA ALA A 682 -49.37 -19.90 16.66
C ALA A 682 -48.95 -19.28 15.31
N GLY A 683 -49.88 -18.62 14.61
CA GLY A 683 -49.58 -17.85 13.39
C GLY A 683 -48.55 -16.74 13.61
N ASP A 684 -48.69 -15.98 14.70
CA ASP A 684 -47.72 -14.94 15.08
C ASP A 684 -46.33 -15.52 15.37
N GLN A 685 -46.23 -16.71 15.97
CA GLN A 685 -44.94 -17.37 16.21
C GLN A 685 -44.29 -17.84 14.89
N LEU A 686 -45.08 -18.38 13.97
CA LEU A 686 -44.58 -18.77 12.64
C LEU A 686 -44.06 -17.56 11.85
N ALA A 687 -44.73 -16.41 11.95
CA ALA A 687 -44.25 -15.15 11.37
C ALA A 687 -42.91 -14.69 11.99
N ARG A 688 -42.71 -14.89 13.30
CA ARG A 688 -41.42 -14.60 13.97
C ARG A 688 -40.32 -15.55 13.52
N ILE A 689 -40.62 -16.85 13.36
CA ILE A 689 -39.67 -17.84 12.84
C ILE A 689 -39.26 -17.46 11.41
N LEU A 690 -40.21 -17.10 10.56
CA LEU A 690 -39.93 -16.66 9.18
C LEU A 690 -38.98 -15.46 9.16
N ALA A 691 -39.25 -14.43 9.97
CA ALA A 691 -38.37 -13.25 10.08
C ALA A 691 -36.97 -13.60 10.62
N ALA A 692 -36.87 -14.50 11.59
CA ALA A 692 -35.60 -14.98 12.13
C ALA A 692 -34.79 -15.77 11.08
N SER A 693 -35.45 -16.67 10.34
CA SER A 693 -34.82 -17.47 9.28
C SER A 693 -34.35 -16.59 8.11
N GLN A 694 -35.09 -15.54 7.75
CA GLN A 694 -34.62 -14.54 6.76
C GLN A 694 -33.33 -13.85 7.22
N LYS A 695 -33.23 -13.51 8.51
CA LYS A 695 -32.02 -12.91 9.07
C LYS A 695 -30.84 -13.88 9.03
N VAL A 696 -31.07 -15.15 9.38
CA VAL A 696 -30.06 -16.21 9.28
C VAL A 696 -29.58 -16.39 7.84
N ALA A 697 -30.49 -16.45 6.87
CA ALA A 697 -30.15 -16.54 5.45
C ALA A 697 -29.30 -15.35 4.97
N ALA A 698 -29.64 -14.12 5.38
CA ALA A 698 -28.85 -12.93 5.07
C ALA A 698 -27.43 -13.01 5.66
N THR A 699 -27.29 -13.38 6.93
CA THR A 699 -25.97 -13.53 7.56
C THR A 699 -25.12 -14.62 6.90
N ILE A 700 -25.74 -15.73 6.47
CA ILE A 700 -25.04 -16.79 5.75
C ILE A 700 -24.56 -16.31 4.37
N ALA A 701 -25.36 -15.48 3.68
CA ALA A 701 -24.94 -14.86 2.42
C ALA A 701 -23.70 -13.96 2.62
N ASP A 702 -23.67 -13.18 3.70
CA ASP A 702 -22.51 -12.34 4.06
C ASP A 702 -21.26 -13.20 4.34
N ILE A 703 -21.41 -14.32 5.09
CA ILE A 703 -20.30 -15.25 5.36
C ILE A 703 -19.81 -15.88 4.05
N SER A 704 -20.71 -16.30 3.16
CA SER A 704 -20.32 -16.88 1.87
C SER A 704 -19.58 -15.87 0.98
N ALA A 705 -19.97 -14.59 1.02
CA ALA A 705 -19.28 -13.53 0.31
C ALA A 705 -17.87 -13.30 0.90
N ALA A 706 -17.77 -13.18 2.23
CA ALA A 706 -16.50 -13.02 2.93
C ALA A 706 -15.56 -14.22 2.71
N SER A 707 -16.07 -15.45 2.72
CA SER A 707 -15.26 -16.64 2.39
C SER A 707 -14.78 -16.65 0.93
N GLY A 708 -15.57 -16.11 0.00
CA GLY A 708 -15.13 -15.92 -1.39
C GLY A 708 -13.98 -14.93 -1.52
N GLU A 709 -14.03 -13.83 -0.77
CA GLU A 709 -12.96 -12.84 -0.71
C GLU A 709 -11.69 -13.40 -0.04
N GLN A 710 -11.84 -14.15 1.06
CA GLN A 710 -10.73 -14.84 1.71
C GLN A 710 -10.04 -15.85 0.78
N ALA A 711 -10.82 -16.57 -0.04
CA ALA A 711 -10.25 -17.52 -1.01
C ALA A 711 -9.36 -16.79 -2.03
N ASN A 712 -9.81 -15.65 -2.54
CA ASN A 712 -9.01 -14.81 -3.45
C ASN A 712 -7.74 -14.30 -2.75
N GLY A 713 -7.83 -13.84 -1.51
CA GLY A 713 -6.66 -13.40 -0.73
C GLY A 713 -5.67 -14.54 -0.46
N ILE A 714 -6.15 -15.77 -0.30
CA ILE A 714 -5.28 -16.95 -0.15
C ILE A 714 -4.58 -17.31 -1.47
N ASP A 715 -5.25 -17.18 -2.61
CA ASP A 715 -4.61 -17.36 -3.92
C ASP A 715 -3.49 -16.33 -4.15
N GLU A 716 -3.70 -15.07 -3.76
CA GLU A 716 -2.65 -14.03 -3.80
C GLU A 716 -1.48 -14.36 -2.86
N MET A 717 -1.75 -14.83 -1.64
CA MET A 717 -0.71 -15.28 -0.72
C MET A 717 0.08 -16.46 -1.29
N SER A 718 -0.58 -17.43 -1.92
CA SER A 718 0.08 -18.57 -2.56
C SER A 718 1.03 -18.13 -3.67
N GLN A 719 0.63 -17.15 -4.49
CA GLN A 719 1.52 -16.56 -5.50
C GLN A 719 2.70 -15.82 -4.89
N ALA A 720 2.48 -15.09 -3.80
CA ALA A 720 3.56 -14.40 -3.09
C ALA A 720 4.57 -15.40 -2.49
N VAL A 721 4.11 -16.50 -1.91
CA VAL A 721 4.98 -17.58 -1.40
C VAL A 721 5.79 -18.22 -2.53
N ALA A 722 5.17 -18.48 -3.68
CA ALA A 722 5.88 -19.00 -4.85
C ALA A 722 6.97 -18.03 -5.34
N HIS A 723 6.73 -16.73 -5.31
CA HIS A 723 7.74 -15.73 -5.67
C HIS A 723 8.88 -15.64 -4.64
N LEU A 724 8.56 -15.75 -3.35
CA LEU A 724 9.57 -15.80 -2.29
C LEU A 724 10.44 -17.06 -2.38
N ASP A 725 9.86 -18.20 -2.78
CA ASP A 725 10.61 -19.43 -3.05
C ASP A 725 11.58 -19.24 -4.22
N GLU A 726 11.14 -18.65 -5.33
CA GLU A 726 12.01 -18.33 -6.47
C GLU A 726 13.20 -17.45 -6.05
N MET A 727 12.94 -16.37 -5.28
CA MET A 727 14.02 -15.51 -4.79
C MET A 727 14.94 -16.23 -3.81
N THR A 728 14.42 -17.13 -2.98
CA THR A 728 15.22 -17.95 -2.05
C THR A 728 16.17 -18.85 -2.83
N GLN A 729 15.69 -19.49 -3.89
CA GLN A 729 16.54 -20.30 -4.78
C GLN A 729 17.60 -19.44 -5.51
N GLN A 730 17.23 -18.23 -5.97
CA GLN A 730 18.19 -17.30 -6.58
C GLN A 730 19.26 -16.84 -5.58
N ASN A 731 18.90 -16.60 -4.32
CA ASN A 731 19.86 -16.24 -3.27
C ASN A 731 20.82 -17.38 -2.95
N ALA A 732 20.34 -18.63 -2.95
CA ALA A 732 21.19 -19.80 -2.79
C ALA A 732 22.21 -19.89 -3.94
N ALA A 733 21.75 -19.76 -5.20
CA ALA A 733 22.63 -19.75 -6.37
C ALA A 733 23.63 -18.58 -6.34
N LEU A 734 23.20 -17.39 -5.94
CA LEU A 734 24.06 -16.21 -5.81
C LEU A 734 25.11 -16.40 -4.72
N SER A 735 24.75 -17.01 -3.60
CA SER A 735 25.67 -17.36 -2.52
C SER A 735 26.77 -18.31 -3.01
N GLU A 736 26.38 -19.42 -3.67
CA GLU A 736 27.32 -20.37 -4.26
C GLU A 736 28.25 -19.69 -5.28
N GLN A 737 27.70 -18.86 -6.17
CA GLN A 737 28.47 -18.12 -7.17
C GLN A 737 29.45 -17.13 -6.52
N SER A 738 29.04 -16.46 -5.45
CA SER A 738 29.88 -15.51 -4.71
C SER A 738 31.03 -16.20 -4.00
N ALA A 739 30.76 -17.33 -3.34
CA ALA A 739 31.78 -18.17 -2.72
C ALA A 739 32.78 -18.70 -3.76
N ALA A 740 32.29 -19.18 -4.91
CA ALA A 740 33.14 -19.64 -6.01
C ALA A 740 34.05 -18.51 -6.55
N SER A 741 33.48 -17.31 -6.74
CA SER A 741 34.23 -16.14 -7.23
C SER A 741 35.28 -15.67 -6.23
N ALA A 742 34.94 -15.65 -4.93
CA ALA A 742 35.87 -15.32 -3.85
C ALA A 742 37.03 -16.31 -3.75
N ASN A 743 36.74 -17.61 -3.84
CA ASN A 743 37.78 -18.66 -3.87
C ASN A 743 38.70 -18.53 -5.09
N ALA A 744 38.14 -18.27 -6.27
CA ALA A 744 38.93 -18.05 -7.49
C ALA A 744 39.82 -16.80 -7.39
N LEU A 745 39.31 -15.72 -6.78
CA LEU A 745 40.07 -14.50 -6.53
C LEU A 745 41.21 -14.75 -5.54
N SER A 746 40.94 -15.48 -4.46
CA SER A 746 41.96 -15.87 -3.47
C SER A 746 43.09 -16.67 -4.13
N GLY A 747 42.77 -17.63 -4.99
CA GLY A 747 43.78 -18.40 -5.75
C GLY A 747 44.61 -17.53 -6.72
N ARG A 748 44.01 -16.53 -7.38
CA ARG A 748 44.74 -15.58 -8.23
C ARG A 748 45.69 -14.69 -7.43
N ILE A 749 45.31 -14.32 -6.21
CA ILE A 749 46.13 -13.51 -5.31
C ILE A 749 47.32 -14.32 -4.78
N GLU A 750 47.12 -15.59 -4.46
CA GLU A 750 48.22 -16.50 -4.10
C GLU A 750 49.23 -16.63 -5.25
N GLN A 751 48.76 -16.78 -6.49
CA GLN A 751 49.64 -16.77 -7.66
C GLN A 751 50.39 -15.45 -7.83
N LEU A 752 49.71 -14.30 -7.68
CA LEU A 752 50.32 -12.98 -7.79
C LEU A 752 51.38 -12.76 -6.70
N ASN A 753 51.09 -13.13 -5.46
CA ASN A 753 52.04 -13.08 -4.35
C ASN A 753 53.26 -13.96 -4.64
N GLY A 754 53.08 -15.15 -5.23
CA GLY A 754 54.17 -16.01 -5.66
C GLY A 754 55.07 -15.36 -6.72
N LEU A 755 54.49 -14.71 -7.74
CA LEU A 755 55.25 -14.01 -8.78
C LEU A 755 56.05 -12.84 -8.21
N VAL A 756 55.43 -12.06 -7.33
CA VAL A 756 56.00 -10.83 -6.77
C VAL A 756 57.05 -11.13 -5.69
N ALA A 757 56.95 -12.28 -5.00
CA ALA A 757 57.94 -12.76 -4.03
C ALA A 757 59.34 -13.01 -4.64
N THR A 758 59.44 -13.13 -5.96
CA THR A 758 60.72 -13.24 -6.69
C THR A 758 61.55 -11.95 -6.59
N PHE A 759 60.91 -10.79 -6.36
CA PHE A 759 61.58 -9.50 -6.27
C PHE A 759 61.97 -9.18 -4.82
N ARG A 760 63.25 -8.84 -4.60
CA ARG A 760 63.77 -8.38 -3.30
C ARG A 760 63.83 -6.85 -3.30
N THR A 761 63.03 -6.20 -2.47
CA THR A 761 62.90 -4.73 -2.45
C THR A 761 63.67 -4.06 -1.31
N GLY A 762 64.29 -4.82 -0.39
CA GLY A 762 65.19 -4.29 0.66
C GLY A 762 64.50 -3.48 1.75
N ARG A 763 63.26 -3.03 1.51
CA ARG A 763 62.30 -2.71 2.55
C ARG A 763 61.82 -4.03 3.13
N GLU A 764 62.31 -4.39 4.31
CA GLU A 764 61.52 -5.28 5.16
C GLU A 764 60.10 -4.70 5.23
N PRO A 765 59.05 -5.51 5.04
CA PRO A 765 57.70 -5.05 5.26
C PRO A 765 57.63 -4.58 6.71
N ALA A 766 57.66 -3.26 6.90
CA ALA A 766 57.50 -2.65 8.21
C ALA A 766 56.14 -3.09 8.73
N GLY A 767 56.15 -4.05 9.65
CA GLY A 767 54.96 -4.55 10.30
C GLY A 767 54.28 -5.75 9.64
N GLN A 768 55.00 -6.85 9.41
CA GLN A 768 54.49 -8.12 9.96
C GLN A 768 54.73 -8.11 11.47
N ALA A 769 54.04 -7.20 12.17
CA ALA A 769 53.55 -7.59 13.47
C ALA A 769 52.70 -8.82 13.15
N ALA A 770 53.11 -9.97 13.67
CA ALA A 770 52.19 -11.07 13.85
C ALA A 770 50.87 -10.44 14.26
N TYR A 771 49.84 -10.59 13.44
CA TYR A 771 48.48 -10.54 13.95
C TYR A 771 48.47 -11.66 14.99
N ALA A 772 48.88 -11.31 16.21
CA ALA A 772 48.32 -11.87 17.41
C ALA A 772 46.84 -11.87 17.10
N GLN A 773 46.29 -13.08 16.96
CA GLN A 773 44.87 -13.30 16.91
C GLN A 773 44.23 -12.24 17.80
N PRO A 774 43.25 -11.45 17.32
CA PRO A 774 42.40 -10.75 18.26
C PRO A 774 41.91 -11.86 19.16
N ALA A 775 42.36 -11.85 20.42
CA ALA A 775 41.73 -12.64 21.43
C ALA A 775 40.26 -12.30 21.25
N THR A 776 39.48 -13.31 20.85
CA THR A 776 38.04 -13.26 20.82
C THR A 776 37.63 -12.42 22.03
N PRO A 777 36.84 -11.33 21.87
CA PRO A 777 36.23 -10.73 23.04
C PRO A 777 35.52 -11.90 23.72
N ALA A 778 36.04 -12.31 24.87
CA ALA A 778 35.38 -13.27 25.73
C ALA A 778 34.04 -12.60 26.03
N ARG A 779 33.03 -12.96 25.23
CA ARG A 779 31.66 -12.51 25.38
C ARG A 779 31.34 -12.80 26.84
N ALA A 780 31.20 -11.73 27.61
CA ALA A 780 30.78 -11.81 28.99
C ALA A 780 29.48 -12.64 28.97
N LYS A 781 29.57 -13.86 29.50
CA LYS A 781 28.41 -14.69 29.76
C LYS A 781 27.59 -13.91 30.80
N ALA A 782 26.57 -13.20 30.35
CA ALA A 782 25.43 -12.92 31.20
C ALA A 782 24.88 -14.28 31.67
N PRO A 783 24.53 -14.44 32.96
CA PRO A 783 24.07 -15.72 33.47
C PRO A 783 22.66 -15.96 32.93
N MET A 784 22.56 -16.65 31.80
CA MET A 784 21.32 -17.31 31.42
C MET A 784 21.17 -18.50 32.36
N ARG A 785 20.21 -18.41 33.27
CA ARG A 785 19.72 -19.55 34.07
C ARG A 785 19.57 -20.76 33.15
N ALA A 786 20.28 -21.83 33.48
CA ALA A 786 20.07 -23.13 32.87
C ALA A 786 18.65 -23.60 33.20
N ALA A 787 17.72 -23.41 32.25
CA ALA A 787 16.54 -24.24 32.20
C ALA A 787 17.01 -25.63 31.74
N ARG A 788 16.80 -26.64 32.59
CA ARG A 788 16.98 -28.06 32.25
C ARG A 788 16.32 -28.36 30.90
N PRO A 789 16.91 -29.22 30.05
CA PRO A 789 16.15 -29.79 28.95
C PRO A 789 15.00 -30.61 29.56
N ALA A 790 13.78 -30.18 29.31
CA ALA A 790 12.62 -31.06 29.47
C ALA A 790 12.71 -32.14 28.37
N PRO A 791 12.37 -33.40 28.66
CA PRO A 791 12.43 -34.47 27.68
C PRO A 791 11.46 -34.15 26.53
N ALA A 792 11.91 -34.42 25.31
CA ALA A 792 11.14 -34.29 24.09
C ALA A 792 9.75 -34.93 24.24
N ALA A 793 8.69 -34.12 24.17
CA ALA A 793 7.32 -34.58 24.04
C ALA A 793 7.09 -34.99 22.58
N SER A 794 7.61 -36.15 22.19
CA SER A 794 7.37 -36.80 20.90
C SER A 794 5.96 -37.40 20.79
N GLY A 795 4.92 -36.72 21.29
CA GLY A 795 3.56 -37.26 21.33
C GLY A 795 2.46 -36.25 21.01
N GLU A 796 2.78 -34.97 20.84
CA GLU A 796 1.78 -33.92 20.59
C GLU A 796 1.17 -33.97 19.17
N PRO A 797 1.92 -34.28 18.09
CA PRO A 797 1.34 -34.46 16.77
C PRO A 797 0.38 -35.65 16.70
N GLU A 798 0.69 -36.73 17.41
CA GLU A 798 -0.09 -37.97 17.39
C GLU A 798 -1.34 -37.88 18.30
N ARG A 799 -1.26 -37.14 19.40
CA ARG A 799 -2.40 -36.83 20.28
C ARG A 799 -3.38 -35.87 19.62
N LEU A 800 -2.91 -34.88 18.86
CA LEU A 800 -3.75 -33.98 18.08
C LEU A 800 -4.39 -34.69 16.87
N ARG A 801 -3.67 -35.63 16.24
CA ARG A 801 -4.21 -36.49 15.18
C ARG A 801 -5.30 -37.44 15.71
N GLN A 802 -5.13 -38.01 16.91
CA GLN A 802 -6.15 -38.81 17.58
C GLN A 802 -7.38 -37.98 18.02
N LEU A 803 -7.19 -36.73 18.43
CA LEU A 803 -8.30 -35.81 18.73
C LEU A 803 -9.05 -35.37 17.47
N ALA A 804 -8.34 -35.17 16.35
CA ALA A 804 -8.94 -34.89 15.05
C ALA A 804 -9.70 -36.10 14.47
N GLU A 805 -9.17 -37.32 14.62
CA GLU A 805 -9.89 -38.56 14.25
C GLU A 805 -11.12 -38.79 15.14
N ALA A 806 -11.03 -38.50 16.46
CA ALA A 806 -12.17 -38.60 17.37
C ALA A 806 -13.29 -37.58 17.03
N ALA A 807 -12.93 -36.38 16.59
CA ALA A 807 -13.88 -35.37 16.11
C ALA A 807 -14.52 -35.76 14.77
N PHE A 808 -13.81 -36.48 13.90
CA PHE A 808 -14.34 -36.94 12.61
C PHE A 808 -15.32 -38.12 12.76
N VAL A 809 -15.13 -38.99 13.76
CA VAL A 809 -16.00 -40.16 14.02
C VAL A 809 -17.37 -39.77 14.59
N GLN A 810 -17.50 -38.64 15.29
CA GLN A 810 -18.79 -38.16 15.83
C GLN A 810 -19.74 -37.58 14.77
N SER A 811 -19.30 -37.37 13.52
CA SER A 811 -20.12 -36.78 12.45
C SER A 811 -20.88 -37.80 11.59
N ARG A 812 -20.68 -39.12 11.80
CA ARG A 812 -21.46 -40.16 11.11
C ARG A 812 -22.70 -40.55 11.91
N ALA A 813 -23.77 -39.78 11.73
CA ALA A 813 -25.12 -40.30 11.97
C ALA A 813 -25.42 -41.44 10.96
N PRO A 814 -26.08 -42.53 11.38
CA PRO A 814 -26.41 -43.63 10.48
C PRO A 814 -27.46 -43.20 9.44
N ALA A 815 -27.24 -43.59 8.19
CA ALA A 815 -28.14 -43.32 7.07
C ALA A 815 -29.56 -43.88 7.31
N PRO A 816 -30.63 -43.20 6.85
CA PRO A 816 -31.98 -43.70 6.99
C PRO A 816 -32.19 -44.94 6.11
N ARG A 817 -32.64 -46.04 6.72
CA ARG A 817 -33.16 -47.21 6.00
C ARG A 817 -34.40 -46.79 5.21
N LYS A 818 -34.39 -47.05 3.90
CA LYS A 818 -35.59 -47.03 3.05
C LYS A 818 -36.63 -47.99 3.63
N VAL A 819 -37.78 -47.45 4.06
CA VAL A 819 -38.98 -48.24 4.35
C VAL A 819 -39.87 -48.19 3.12
N ALA A 820 -40.17 -49.36 2.57
CA ALA A 820 -41.09 -49.55 1.47
C ALA A 820 -42.53 -49.31 1.94
N ASN A 821 -43.31 -48.73 1.04
CA ASN A 821 -44.72 -48.42 1.17
C ASN A 821 -45.56 -49.70 1.44
N GLY A 822 -46.46 -49.66 2.42
CA GLY A 822 -47.46 -50.73 2.60
C GLY A 822 -48.30 -50.64 3.89
N GLY A 823 -49.52 -50.11 3.75
CA GLY A 823 -50.72 -50.66 4.43
C GLY A 823 -51.10 -50.16 5.83
N ARG A 824 -52.22 -49.41 5.88
CA ARG A 824 -53.25 -49.28 6.96
C ARG A 824 -52.96 -49.90 8.35
N ALA A 825 -53.12 -49.09 9.41
CA ALA A 825 -54.16 -49.19 10.46
C ALA A 825 -53.87 -48.22 11.63
N ASN A 826 -54.93 -47.85 12.37
CA ASN A 826 -54.98 -47.20 13.71
C ASN A 826 -53.80 -47.57 14.63
N ASP A 827 -53.35 -46.76 15.59
CA ASP A 827 -54.14 -46.19 16.69
C ASP A 827 -53.28 -45.21 17.52
N SER A 828 -53.95 -44.25 18.19
CA SER A 828 -53.62 -43.61 19.49
C SER A 828 -52.18 -43.22 19.90
N GLY A 829 -52.05 -41.99 20.41
CA GLY A 829 -51.33 -41.74 21.68
C GLY A 829 -50.17 -40.74 21.64
N TRP A 830 -50.36 -39.62 22.34
CA TRP A 830 -49.34 -38.66 22.77
C TRP A 830 -48.29 -39.31 23.70
N GLU A 831 -47.04 -38.80 23.71
CA GLU A 831 -46.27 -38.40 24.92
C GLU A 831 -44.87 -37.83 24.58
N GLU A 832 -44.55 -36.70 25.24
CA GLU A 832 -43.24 -36.08 25.62
C GLU A 832 -41.98 -36.34 24.76
N PHE A 833 -41.18 -35.34 24.31
CA PHE A 833 -40.60 -34.16 24.98
C PHE A 833 -40.14 -33.12 23.94
#